data_AF-A0A6A4WWM0-F1
#
_entry.id   AF-A0A6A4WWM0-F1
#
_cell.length_a   1.000
_cell.length_b   1.000
_cell.length_c   1.000
_cell.angle_alpha   90.00
_cell.angle_beta   90.00
_cell.angle_gamma   90.00
#
_symmetry.space_group_name_H-M   'P 1'
#
loop_
_entity.id
_entity.type
_entity.pdbx_description
1 polymer ?
#
loop_
_entity_poly.entity_id
_entity_poly.type
_entity_poly.pdbx_seq_one_letter_code
_entity_poly.pdbx_strand_id
1 'polypeptide(L)'
;MAALRRGREERLEQDARLGRRMAQALEERRASSVRGGPGEVAWRLYDTYGFPVDLTSLMGEERGLKIDMDAYEAARKQAQLISQGGGKGVDDQINLDVHAIADLQGRGVPPTDDSPKYDYSATSADPDSVYEFGTCQGRVVALRCDKQFVQEVPSGRECGVLLDRTSMYAEQGGQIWDEGYMTKEGDEETEFTVKNVQVRGGYVLHIGSLAGTLRVGDTLNVFIDQERRKQVMNNHTGTHVLNFALRRVLTSEADQRGSLVAPDRLRFDFTSNSAMKSDQVKQCEQIANDLISRNGEVFAKESPLALAKSIQGLRAVFDETYPDPVRIVSIGVPVEDLQADPSGPAATQTSVEFCGGTHLRRAGHIGPFVIASEEAIAKGIRRIVALTGPEATKALHRSAALENQLNVLSEQLNDPQLSSKELVRRIVELTDEISQATIQQWKKDQLRAELTKMKKQLDDKDKARKAAVMTSVVEETKAFVTANKELPWIVRRLEAYSNTKALDAALKQVKAIAPQMSALFLSVDEDAGKIVCLSAVSKAAGTNVTAAEACLEAARQHARTTLGQDSQPVEVQVPTASNAGPVASLQDCQTLQGKCQVFLQVSGRIHSRAQLRSGTVLPPRATRARCSGRIAAGYSGLSLPVTEAPAPDAVPLGRRPTLRTADGALIWDAAAAALHLAPAQLRGGADPASEAAVLAALFQADELRQLVAGWLAAGAPAQQSAASRQAVVHWLERLDAVLRDRTYLVGERVTLADLALCCALLPAFTGGLDGRQRARLVCVTRWFRTVVHQPPAAAVLGEVKLRE
;
A
#
# COMPACT_ATOMS: atom_id res chain seq x y z
N MET A 1 -7.11 4.00 -29.33
CA MET A 1 -7.60 2.68 -29.81
C MET A 1 -6.61 1.98 -30.75
N ALA A 2 -6.08 2.65 -31.79
CA ALA A 2 -5.05 2.04 -32.66
C ALA A 2 -3.69 1.84 -31.97
N ALA A 3 -3.26 2.76 -31.12
CA ALA A 3 -2.02 2.62 -30.31
C ALA A 3 -2.11 1.50 -29.26
N LEU A 4 -3.26 1.33 -28.60
CA LEU A 4 -3.55 0.19 -27.71
C LEU A 4 -3.59 -1.15 -28.45
N ARG A 5 -3.95 -1.15 -29.74
CA ARG A 5 -3.89 -2.35 -30.59
C ARG A 5 -2.46 -2.65 -31.02
N ARG A 6 -1.67 -1.65 -31.43
CA ARG A 6 -0.24 -1.83 -31.76
C ARG A 6 0.61 -2.26 -30.57
N GLY A 7 0.46 -1.62 -29.41
CA GLY A 7 1.19 -2.03 -28.21
C GLY A 7 0.79 -3.45 -27.74
N ARG A 8 -0.44 -3.89 -28.04
CA ARG A 8 -0.86 -5.27 -27.81
C ARG A 8 -0.33 -6.24 -28.87
N GLU A 9 -0.25 -5.81 -30.14
CA GLU A 9 0.34 -6.57 -31.24
C GLU A 9 1.86 -6.73 -31.05
N GLU A 10 2.58 -5.67 -30.67
CA GLU A 10 4.02 -5.69 -30.36
C GLU A 10 4.31 -6.59 -29.14
N ARG A 11 3.48 -6.52 -28.10
CA ARG A 11 3.60 -7.43 -26.93
C ARG A 11 3.28 -8.87 -27.32
N LEU A 12 2.26 -9.10 -28.14
CA LEU A 12 1.96 -10.44 -28.69
C LEU A 12 3.07 -10.94 -29.63
N GLU A 13 3.75 -10.05 -30.35
CA GLU A 13 4.83 -10.38 -31.27
C GLU A 13 6.15 -10.63 -30.54
N GLN A 14 6.38 -9.92 -29.42
CA GLN A 14 7.44 -10.19 -28.45
C GLN A 14 7.18 -11.53 -27.74
N ASP A 15 5.98 -11.77 -27.23
CA ASP A 15 5.56 -13.04 -26.63
C ASP A 15 5.66 -14.19 -27.65
N ALA A 16 5.31 -13.94 -28.92
CA ALA A 16 5.45 -14.92 -30.00
C ALA A 16 6.91 -15.15 -30.41
N ARG A 17 7.79 -14.13 -30.35
CA ARG A 17 9.24 -14.29 -30.56
C ARG A 17 9.86 -15.10 -29.43
N LEU A 18 9.52 -14.81 -28.18
CA LEU A 18 9.92 -15.62 -27.01
C LEU A 18 9.40 -17.06 -27.13
N GLY A 19 8.14 -17.23 -27.55
CA GLY A 19 7.53 -18.55 -27.76
C GLY A 19 8.12 -19.37 -28.91
N ARG A 20 8.62 -18.70 -29.96
CA ARG A 20 9.39 -19.32 -31.06
C ARG A 20 10.81 -19.68 -30.63
N ARG A 21 11.51 -18.80 -29.90
CA ARG A 21 12.82 -19.10 -29.30
C ARG A 21 12.76 -20.27 -28.32
N MET A 22 11.70 -20.33 -27.52
CA MET A 22 11.41 -21.46 -26.64
C MET A 22 11.21 -22.76 -27.44
N ALA A 23 10.50 -22.71 -28.57
CA ALA A 23 10.29 -23.88 -29.44
C ALA A 23 11.63 -24.42 -29.96
N GLN A 24 12.47 -23.51 -30.45
CA GLN A 24 13.73 -23.83 -31.10
C GLN A 24 14.77 -24.36 -30.10
N ALA A 25 14.92 -23.70 -28.95
CA ALA A 25 15.83 -24.16 -27.88
C ALA A 25 15.43 -25.53 -27.31
N LEU A 26 14.13 -25.86 -27.33
CA LEU A 26 13.63 -27.16 -26.90
C LEU A 26 13.78 -28.26 -27.97
N GLU A 27 13.67 -27.92 -29.26
CA GLU A 27 13.88 -28.85 -30.38
C GLU A 27 15.36 -29.19 -30.61
N GLU A 28 16.25 -28.20 -30.55
CA GLU A 28 17.69 -28.38 -30.74
C GLU A 28 18.31 -29.26 -29.62
N ARG A 29 17.79 -29.16 -28.39
CA ARG A 29 18.20 -29.99 -27.24
C ARG A 29 17.64 -31.41 -27.26
N ARG A 30 16.61 -31.68 -28.08
CA ARG A 30 16.18 -33.05 -28.40
C ARG A 30 17.20 -33.76 -29.29
N ALA A 31 17.99 -33.00 -30.06
CA ALA A 31 19.02 -33.50 -30.96
C ALA A 31 20.43 -33.58 -30.33
N SER A 32 20.72 -32.77 -29.29
CA SER A 32 22.03 -32.75 -28.63
C SER A 32 21.95 -33.15 -27.15
N SER A 33 22.73 -34.14 -26.74
CA SER A 33 22.89 -34.65 -25.36
C SER A 33 23.61 -33.65 -24.40
N VAL A 34 23.22 -32.37 -24.39
CA VAL A 34 23.88 -31.29 -23.63
C VAL A 34 23.23 -31.13 -22.25
N ARG A 35 24.05 -30.83 -21.22
CA ARG A 35 23.63 -30.68 -19.82
C ARG A 35 22.80 -29.40 -19.59
N GLY A 36 21.65 -29.56 -18.91
CA GLY A 36 20.73 -28.50 -18.47
C GLY A 36 19.28 -28.85 -18.84
N GLY A 37 18.46 -29.24 -17.85
CA GLY A 37 17.11 -29.78 -18.07
C GLY A 37 16.02 -28.72 -18.36
N PRO A 38 14.84 -29.12 -18.85
CA PRO A 38 13.71 -28.21 -19.14
C PRO A 38 13.28 -27.31 -17.97
N GLY A 39 13.53 -27.73 -16.72
CA GLY A 39 13.24 -26.96 -15.51
C GLY A 39 14.12 -25.72 -15.33
N GLU A 40 15.42 -25.79 -15.67
CA GLU A 40 16.34 -24.65 -15.54
C GLU A 40 15.99 -23.53 -16.51
N VAL A 41 15.56 -23.90 -17.72
CA VAL A 41 15.08 -22.96 -18.76
C VAL A 41 13.78 -22.29 -18.32
N ALA A 42 12.86 -23.05 -17.74
CA ALA A 42 11.61 -22.51 -17.22
C ALA A 42 11.83 -21.51 -16.07
N TRP A 43 12.80 -21.77 -15.19
CA TRP A 43 13.17 -20.83 -14.14
C TRP A 43 13.76 -19.54 -14.71
N ARG A 44 14.63 -19.64 -15.72
CA ARG A 44 15.20 -18.48 -16.40
C ARG A 44 14.12 -17.58 -17.02
N LEU A 45 13.15 -18.19 -17.69
CA LEU A 45 11.99 -17.47 -18.26
C LEU A 45 11.20 -16.71 -17.19
N TYR A 46 11.05 -17.29 -16.00
CA TYR A 46 10.40 -16.63 -14.88
C TYR A 46 11.27 -15.51 -14.26
N ASP A 47 12.54 -15.79 -13.95
CA ASP A 47 13.44 -14.89 -13.21
C ASP A 47 13.94 -13.70 -14.05
N THR A 48 14.22 -13.93 -15.33
CA THR A 48 14.77 -12.90 -16.23
C THR A 48 13.67 -12.14 -16.98
N TYR A 49 12.60 -12.83 -17.38
CA TYR A 49 11.58 -12.28 -18.29
C TYR A 49 10.22 -12.10 -17.62
N GLY A 50 10.05 -12.50 -16.35
CA GLY A 50 8.76 -12.48 -15.68
C GLY A 50 7.72 -13.42 -16.30
N PHE A 51 8.15 -14.36 -17.15
CA PHE A 51 7.27 -15.23 -17.91
C PHE A 51 6.70 -16.32 -17.00
N PRO A 52 5.36 -16.46 -16.86
CA PRO A 52 4.76 -17.41 -15.93
C PRO A 52 5.12 -18.86 -16.25
N VAL A 53 5.60 -19.60 -15.24
CA VAL A 53 5.92 -21.03 -15.36
C VAL A 53 4.73 -21.88 -15.86
N ASP A 54 3.51 -21.46 -15.56
CA ASP A 54 2.27 -22.10 -16.01
C ASP A 54 2.14 -22.07 -17.54
N LEU A 55 2.48 -20.92 -18.16
CA LEU A 55 2.47 -20.76 -19.61
C LEU A 55 3.63 -21.53 -20.25
N THR A 56 4.81 -21.51 -19.63
CA THR A 56 5.94 -22.34 -20.07
C THR A 56 5.56 -23.82 -20.05
N SER A 57 4.84 -24.28 -19.03
CA SER A 57 4.39 -25.67 -18.89
C SER A 57 3.39 -26.05 -19.98
N LEU A 58 2.40 -25.19 -20.24
CA LEU A 58 1.43 -25.38 -21.33
C LEU A 58 2.10 -25.47 -22.71
N MET A 59 3.06 -24.58 -23.00
CA MET A 59 3.79 -24.57 -24.27
C MET A 59 4.72 -25.78 -24.43
N GLY A 60 5.26 -26.30 -23.32
CA GLY A 60 6.00 -27.55 -23.30
C GLY A 60 5.10 -28.74 -23.60
N GLU A 61 3.94 -28.82 -22.95
CA GLU A 61 2.97 -29.91 -23.11
C GLU A 61 2.43 -30.00 -24.55
N GLU A 62 2.09 -28.87 -25.18
CA GLU A 62 1.66 -28.81 -26.59
C GLU A 62 2.69 -29.40 -27.57
N ARG A 63 3.97 -29.42 -27.17
CA ARG A 63 5.09 -29.94 -27.97
C ARG A 63 5.64 -31.28 -27.46
N GLY A 64 4.94 -31.92 -26.52
CA GLY A 64 5.31 -33.22 -25.95
C GLY A 64 6.52 -33.17 -25.00
N LEU A 65 6.81 -32.01 -24.42
CA LEU A 65 7.90 -31.78 -23.48
C LEU A 65 7.37 -31.55 -22.08
N LYS A 66 7.85 -32.33 -21.12
CA LYS A 66 7.49 -32.16 -19.71
C LYS A 66 8.54 -31.29 -19.02
N ILE A 67 8.12 -30.19 -18.42
CA ILE A 67 9.02 -29.37 -17.60
C ILE A 67 9.33 -30.12 -16.30
N ASP A 68 10.62 -30.26 -16.02
CA ASP A 68 11.10 -30.82 -14.76
C ASP A 68 10.96 -29.76 -13.66
N MET A 69 9.90 -29.91 -12.85
CA MET A 69 9.63 -28.99 -11.75
C MET A 69 10.65 -29.09 -10.62
N ASP A 70 11.30 -30.24 -10.44
CA ASP A 70 12.34 -30.41 -9.42
C ASP A 70 13.60 -29.62 -9.81
N ALA A 71 13.98 -29.68 -11.11
CA ALA A 71 15.07 -28.87 -11.65
C ALA A 71 14.75 -27.36 -11.64
N TYR A 72 13.48 -26.98 -11.89
CA TYR A 72 13.00 -25.60 -11.76
C TYR A 72 13.13 -25.09 -10.32
N GLU A 73 12.67 -25.86 -9.34
CA GLU A 73 12.75 -25.49 -7.92
C GLU A 73 14.20 -25.47 -7.43
N ALA A 74 15.06 -26.37 -7.91
CA ALA A 74 16.48 -26.36 -7.62
C ALA A 74 17.17 -25.08 -8.14
N ALA A 75 16.90 -24.70 -9.40
CA ALA A 75 17.40 -23.47 -10.01
C ALA A 75 16.89 -22.22 -9.27
N ARG A 76 15.60 -22.19 -8.90
CA ARG A 76 14.99 -21.16 -8.06
C ARG A 76 15.66 -21.03 -6.71
N LYS A 77 15.88 -22.16 -6.03
CA LYS A 77 16.50 -22.18 -4.71
C LYS A 77 17.95 -21.73 -4.76
N GLN A 78 18.68 -22.11 -5.81
CA GLN A 78 20.04 -21.62 -6.06
C GLN A 78 20.06 -20.10 -6.27
N ALA A 79 19.17 -19.56 -7.11
CA ALA A 79 19.02 -18.12 -7.31
C ALA A 79 18.59 -17.37 -6.03
N GLN A 80 17.73 -18.00 -5.22
CA GLN A 80 17.31 -17.46 -3.93
C GLN A 80 18.43 -17.47 -2.88
N LEU A 81 19.30 -18.48 -2.87
CA LEU A 81 20.49 -18.51 -2.02
C LEU A 81 21.50 -17.43 -2.43
N ILE A 82 21.66 -17.19 -3.74
CA ILE A 82 22.47 -16.09 -4.28
C ILE A 82 21.89 -14.73 -3.86
N SER A 83 20.57 -14.54 -3.95
CA SER A 83 19.91 -13.28 -3.56
C SER A 83 19.78 -13.07 -2.03
N GLN A 84 19.82 -14.12 -1.22
CA GLN A 84 19.87 -14.04 0.24
C GLN A 84 21.27 -13.70 0.79
N GLY A 85 22.32 -13.71 -0.06
CA GLY A 85 23.62 -13.11 0.22
C GLY A 85 23.54 -11.58 0.27
N GLY A 86 22.92 -11.03 1.30
CA GLY A 86 22.61 -9.60 1.41
C GLY A 86 23.84 -8.68 1.32
N GLY A 87 23.83 -7.79 0.32
CA GLY A 87 23.91 -6.33 0.48
C GLY A 87 25.16 -5.66 1.07
N LYS A 88 26.16 -6.39 1.53
CA LYS A 88 27.47 -5.84 1.94
C LYS A 88 28.59 -6.84 1.60
N GLY A 89 28.88 -7.03 0.31
CA GLY A 89 30.04 -7.83 -0.08
C GLY A 89 30.19 -8.20 -1.56
N VAL A 90 29.10 -8.33 -2.32
CA VAL A 90 29.18 -8.76 -3.74
C VAL A 90 29.51 -7.59 -4.67
N ASP A 91 28.93 -6.41 -4.42
CA ASP A 91 29.18 -5.21 -5.23
C ASP A 91 30.65 -4.77 -5.15
N ASP A 92 31.27 -4.86 -3.96
CA ASP A 92 32.71 -4.61 -3.77
C ASP A 92 33.60 -5.66 -4.45
N GLN A 93 33.08 -6.87 -4.72
CA GLN A 93 33.83 -7.94 -5.40
C GLN A 93 33.85 -7.79 -6.92
N ILE A 94 32.82 -7.21 -7.53
CA ILE A 94 32.72 -7.08 -9.00
C ILE A 94 33.12 -5.68 -9.48
N ASN A 95 33.02 -4.67 -8.61
CA ASN A 95 33.33 -3.28 -8.93
C ASN A 95 34.80 -3.07 -9.37
N LEU A 96 35.03 -1.96 -10.08
CA LEU A 96 36.33 -1.50 -10.53
C LEU A 96 36.90 -0.53 -9.49
N ASP A 97 37.77 -1.05 -8.61
CA ASP A 97 38.58 -0.23 -7.71
C ASP A 97 39.75 0.43 -8.46
N VAL A 98 40.51 1.27 -7.76
CA VAL A 98 41.64 2.01 -8.33
C VAL A 98 42.70 1.07 -8.92
N HIS A 99 42.92 -0.10 -8.31
CA HIS A 99 43.88 -1.09 -8.80
C HIS A 99 43.39 -1.78 -10.07
N ALA A 100 42.10 -2.13 -10.14
CA ALA A 100 41.50 -2.71 -11.33
C ALA A 100 41.51 -1.74 -12.52
N ILE A 101 41.27 -0.45 -12.28
CA ILE A 101 41.37 0.60 -13.31
C ILE A 101 42.82 0.73 -13.79
N ALA A 102 43.79 0.76 -12.88
CA ALA A 102 45.21 0.84 -13.23
C ALA A 102 45.68 -0.40 -14.01
N ASP A 103 45.17 -1.60 -13.67
CA ASP A 103 45.45 -2.85 -14.39
C ASP A 103 44.88 -2.81 -15.83
N LEU A 104 43.63 -2.34 -16.01
CA LEU A 104 43.05 -2.13 -17.35
C LEU A 104 43.87 -1.15 -18.19
N GLN A 105 44.27 -0.02 -17.61
CA GLN A 105 45.12 0.97 -18.27
C GLN A 105 46.50 0.39 -18.62
N GLY A 106 47.12 -0.37 -17.70
CA GLY A 106 48.39 -1.04 -17.92
C GLY A 106 48.34 -2.12 -19.00
N ARG A 107 47.19 -2.79 -19.17
CA ARG A 107 46.91 -3.72 -20.26
C ARG A 107 46.58 -3.03 -21.59
N GLY A 108 46.48 -1.70 -21.61
CA GLY A 108 46.15 -0.92 -22.81
C GLY A 108 44.69 -1.02 -23.23
N VAL A 109 43.77 -1.36 -22.31
CA VAL A 109 42.33 -1.38 -22.61
C VAL A 109 41.82 0.06 -22.64
N PRO A 110 41.28 0.58 -23.77
CA PRO A 110 40.76 1.94 -23.83
C PRO A 110 39.46 2.09 -23.02
N PRO A 111 39.11 3.31 -22.59
CA PRO A 111 37.78 3.61 -22.03
C PRO A 111 36.64 3.15 -22.96
N THR A 112 35.50 2.79 -22.38
CA THR A 112 34.34 2.32 -23.15
C THR A 112 33.71 3.45 -23.95
N ASP A 113 33.42 3.22 -25.24
CA ASP A 113 32.57 4.09 -26.05
C ASP A 113 31.09 3.89 -25.69
N ASP A 114 30.56 4.81 -24.89
CA ASP A 114 29.16 4.80 -24.48
C ASP A 114 28.29 5.81 -25.26
N SER A 115 28.83 6.43 -26.33
CA SER A 115 28.07 7.33 -27.21
C SER A 115 26.79 6.72 -27.82
N PRO A 116 26.68 5.40 -28.08
CA PRO A 116 25.43 4.79 -28.58
C PRO A 116 24.25 4.92 -27.62
N LYS A 117 24.46 5.24 -26.33
CA LYS A 117 23.35 5.50 -25.41
C LYS A 117 22.50 6.70 -25.82
N TYR A 118 23.01 7.58 -26.70
CA TYR A 118 22.30 8.72 -27.27
C TYR A 118 21.66 8.46 -28.64
N ASP A 119 21.81 7.25 -29.19
CA ASP A 119 21.25 6.85 -30.47
C ASP A 119 19.79 6.42 -30.29
N TYR A 120 18.90 7.41 -30.29
CA TYR A 120 17.46 7.20 -30.27
C TYR A 120 16.71 8.38 -30.89
N SER A 121 15.56 8.09 -31.48
CA SER A 121 14.66 9.06 -32.10
C SER A 121 13.25 8.94 -31.53
N ALA A 122 12.49 10.03 -31.62
CA ALA A 122 11.05 10.01 -31.38
C ALA A 122 10.34 9.89 -32.73
N THR A 123 9.38 8.97 -32.84
CA THR A 123 8.66 8.71 -34.10
C THR A 123 7.67 9.82 -34.48
N SER A 124 7.20 10.60 -33.51
CA SER A 124 6.39 11.80 -33.78
C SER A 124 6.65 12.90 -32.74
N ALA A 125 6.00 14.05 -32.93
CA ALA A 125 6.00 15.14 -31.96
C ALA A 125 4.87 15.02 -30.91
N ASP A 126 4.04 13.98 -31.01
CA ASP A 126 2.87 13.82 -30.14
C ASP A 126 3.31 13.36 -28.74
N PRO A 127 2.56 13.73 -27.67
CA PRO A 127 2.87 13.29 -26.31
C PRO A 127 3.01 11.77 -26.15
N ASP A 128 2.30 10.99 -26.97
CA ASP A 128 2.34 9.53 -26.97
C ASP A 128 3.41 8.94 -27.90
N SER A 129 4.39 9.73 -28.37
CA SER A 129 5.43 9.27 -29.30
C SER A 129 6.14 8.03 -28.78
N VAL A 130 6.34 7.07 -29.69
CA VAL A 130 7.22 5.91 -29.46
C VAL A 130 8.65 6.37 -29.63
N TYR A 131 9.57 5.78 -28.87
CA TYR A 131 11.00 6.02 -29.01
C TYR A 131 11.63 4.77 -29.62
N GLU A 132 12.39 4.98 -30.69
CA GLU A 132 13.18 3.95 -31.34
C GLU A 132 14.62 4.10 -30.89
N PHE A 133 15.19 3.01 -30.38
CA PHE A 133 16.57 2.97 -29.89
C PHE A 133 17.44 2.21 -30.89
N GLY A 134 18.61 2.77 -31.20
CA GLY A 134 19.58 2.15 -32.08
C GLY A 134 20.07 0.80 -31.56
N THR A 135 20.42 -0.09 -32.48
CA THR A 135 21.06 -1.35 -32.13
C THR A 135 22.52 -1.10 -31.76
N CYS A 136 23.03 -1.86 -30.78
CA CYS A 136 24.43 -1.77 -30.37
C CYS A 136 25.02 -3.17 -30.25
N GLN A 137 26.21 -3.32 -30.83
CA GLN A 137 27.09 -4.46 -30.61
C GLN A 137 28.33 -3.98 -29.86
N GLY A 138 28.82 -4.80 -28.94
CA GLY A 138 30.04 -4.53 -28.19
C GLY A 138 30.85 -5.80 -28.02
N ARG A 139 32.17 -5.68 -28.17
CA ARG A 139 33.12 -6.78 -27.94
C ARG A 139 33.53 -6.79 -26.48
N VAL A 140 33.53 -7.98 -25.87
CA VAL A 140 34.01 -8.18 -24.50
C VAL A 140 35.51 -7.90 -24.44
N VAL A 141 35.89 -6.83 -23.74
CA VAL A 141 37.30 -6.45 -23.55
C VAL A 141 37.87 -6.98 -22.24
N ALA A 142 37.03 -7.16 -21.23
CA ALA A 142 37.41 -7.76 -19.96
C ALA A 142 36.19 -8.36 -19.24
N LEU A 143 36.45 -9.42 -18.47
CA LEU A 143 35.48 -10.05 -17.57
C LEU A 143 36.02 -9.98 -16.15
N ARG A 144 35.16 -9.67 -15.18
CA ARG A 144 35.54 -9.49 -13.77
C ARG A 144 34.68 -10.35 -12.85
N CYS A 145 35.32 -11.18 -12.04
CA CYS A 145 34.70 -12.02 -11.01
C CYS A 145 35.58 -12.01 -9.75
N ASP A 146 35.00 -11.99 -8.57
CA ASP A 146 35.72 -12.15 -7.28
C ASP A 146 36.98 -11.26 -7.16
N LYS A 147 36.88 -9.98 -7.53
CA LYS A 147 37.95 -8.96 -7.57
C LYS A 147 39.07 -9.21 -8.57
N GLN A 148 38.91 -10.17 -9.49
CA GLN A 148 39.93 -10.55 -10.46
C GLN A 148 39.41 -10.46 -11.89
N PHE A 149 40.30 -10.12 -12.82
CA PHE A 149 40.02 -10.22 -14.24
C PHE A 149 40.24 -11.66 -14.72
N VAL A 150 39.23 -12.23 -15.38
CA VAL A 150 39.23 -13.61 -15.88
C VAL A 150 39.09 -13.62 -17.40
N GLN A 151 39.51 -14.72 -18.04
CA GLN A 151 39.38 -14.90 -19.49
C GLN A 151 38.05 -15.51 -19.90
N GLU A 152 37.40 -16.22 -18.99
CA GLU A 152 36.15 -16.97 -19.23
C GLU A 152 35.30 -16.97 -17.96
N VAL A 153 33.99 -16.84 -18.13
CA VAL A 153 32.99 -16.99 -17.06
C VAL A 153 32.03 -18.12 -17.45
N PRO A 154 31.87 -19.16 -16.60
CA PRO A 154 30.90 -20.22 -16.82
C PRO A 154 29.49 -19.81 -16.40
N SER A 155 28.50 -20.55 -16.89
CA SER A 155 27.08 -20.33 -16.62
C SER A 155 26.75 -20.34 -15.13
N GLY A 156 25.76 -19.54 -14.74
CA GLY A 156 25.22 -19.46 -13.38
C GLY A 156 26.03 -18.60 -12.42
N ARG A 157 27.05 -17.88 -12.91
CA ARG A 157 27.84 -16.94 -12.12
C ARG A 157 27.41 -15.50 -12.34
N GLU A 158 27.49 -14.72 -11.28
CA GLU A 158 27.44 -13.27 -11.35
C GLU A 158 28.83 -12.75 -11.74
N CYS A 159 28.88 -11.83 -12.70
CA CYS A 159 30.13 -11.25 -13.17
C CYS A 159 29.94 -9.83 -13.68
N GLY A 160 31.06 -9.14 -13.82
CA GLY A 160 31.19 -7.87 -14.48
C GLY A 160 31.69 -8.06 -15.91
N VAL A 161 31.00 -7.47 -16.88
CA VAL A 161 31.38 -7.48 -18.29
C VAL A 161 31.74 -6.07 -18.72
N LEU A 162 32.96 -5.88 -19.22
CA LEU A 162 33.36 -4.64 -19.90
C LEU A 162 33.29 -4.86 -21.40
N LEU A 163 32.64 -3.93 -22.08
CA LEU A 163 32.59 -3.86 -23.54
C LEU A 163 33.47 -2.70 -24.02
N ASP A 164 33.96 -2.81 -25.26
CA ASP A 164 34.56 -1.67 -25.96
C ASP A 164 33.52 -0.58 -26.27
N ARG A 165 32.27 -0.96 -26.54
CA ARG A 165 31.15 -0.07 -26.87
C ARG A 165 29.82 -0.57 -26.29
N THR A 166 28.96 0.34 -25.83
CA THR A 166 27.64 -0.02 -25.26
C THR A 166 26.58 1.07 -25.42
N SER A 167 25.30 0.67 -25.54
CA SER A 167 24.14 1.58 -25.51
C SER A 167 23.49 1.69 -24.13
N MET A 168 23.97 0.95 -23.13
CA MET A 168 23.47 1.01 -21.75
C MET A 168 24.03 2.24 -21.03
N TYR A 169 23.15 3.03 -20.42
CA TYR A 169 23.52 4.14 -19.56
C TYR A 169 24.00 3.60 -18.21
N ALA A 170 25.22 3.97 -17.83
CA ALA A 170 25.77 3.72 -16.52
C ALA A 170 25.30 4.78 -15.53
N GLU A 171 25.06 4.40 -14.27
CA GLU A 171 24.63 5.35 -13.23
C GLU A 171 25.61 6.53 -13.09
N GLN A 172 25.10 7.74 -13.34
CA GLN A 172 25.83 8.99 -13.22
C GLN A 172 24.88 10.20 -13.28
N GLY A 173 25.30 11.34 -12.73
CA GLY A 173 24.54 12.59 -12.82
C GLY A 173 23.15 12.55 -12.18
N GLY A 174 22.95 11.66 -11.19
CA GLY A 174 21.65 11.41 -10.55
C GLY A 174 20.73 10.47 -11.33
N GLN A 175 21.01 10.17 -12.60
CA GLN A 175 20.27 9.16 -13.36
C GLN A 175 20.75 7.76 -13.01
N ILE A 176 19.81 6.86 -12.69
CA ILE A 176 20.11 5.46 -12.42
C ILE A 176 20.50 4.71 -13.69
N TRP A 177 21.20 3.59 -13.50
CA TRP A 177 21.63 2.70 -14.57
C TRP A 177 20.47 2.09 -15.36
N ASP A 178 20.77 1.57 -16.54
CA ASP A 178 19.84 0.72 -17.30
C ASP A 178 19.91 -0.75 -16.92
N GLU A 179 18.80 -1.42 -17.20
CA GLU A 179 18.65 -2.86 -17.13
C GLU A 179 18.37 -3.40 -18.53
N GLY A 180 18.56 -4.71 -18.71
CA GLY A 180 18.34 -5.36 -19.98
C GLY A 180 19.11 -6.67 -20.07
N TYR A 181 19.49 -7.05 -21.28
CA TYR A 181 20.23 -8.28 -21.52
C TYR A 181 21.17 -8.13 -22.71
N MET A 182 22.13 -9.05 -22.80
CA MET A 182 23.05 -9.15 -23.92
C MET A 182 23.06 -10.58 -24.43
N THR A 183 23.10 -10.76 -25.75
CA THR A 183 23.22 -12.10 -26.35
C THR A 183 24.50 -12.22 -27.16
N LYS A 184 25.14 -13.38 -27.12
CA LYS A 184 26.35 -13.61 -27.90
C LYS A 184 26.02 -13.73 -29.39
N GLU A 185 26.83 -13.10 -30.23
CA GLU A 185 26.69 -13.20 -31.67
C GLU A 185 26.92 -14.64 -32.14
N GLY A 186 25.97 -15.18 -32.92
CA GLY A 186 26.02 -16.55 -33.41
C GLY A 186 25.66 -17.63 -32.37
N ASP A 187 25.34 -17.25 -31.13
CA ASP A 187 24.92 -18.16 -30.06
C ASP A 187 23.89 -17.46 -29.15
N GLU A 188 22.61 -17.57 -29.52
CA GLU A 188 21.51 -16.99 -28.74
C GLU A 188 21.27 -17.72 -27.40
N GLU A 189 21.88 -18.89 -27.15
CA GLU A 189 21.74 -19.58 -25.86
C GLU A 189 22.64 -18.96 -24.77
N THR A 190 23.73 -18.29 -25.18
CA THR A 190 24.60 -17.54 -24.28
C THR A 190 24.05 -16.12 -24.09
N GLU A 191 23.52 -15.87 -22.90
CA GLU A 191 22.81 -14.66 -22.54
C GLU A 191 23.33 -14.11 -21.20
N PHE A 192 23.55 -12.81 -21.15
CA PHE A 192 23.94 -12.09 -19.95
C PHE A 192 22.84 -11.11 -19.54
N THR A 193 22.17 -11.37 -18.43
CA THR A 193 21.13 -10.49 -17.87
C THR A 193 21.79 -9.39 -17.06
N VAL A 194 21.59 -8.14 -17.47
CA VAL A 194 22.21 -6.96 -16.85
C VAL A 194 21.31 -6.43 -15.75
N LYS A 195 21.84 -6.39 -14.52
CA LYS A 195 21.13 -5.92 -13.31
C LYS A 195 21.58 -4.55 -12.86
N ASN A 196 22.83 -4.19 -13.14
CA ASN A 196 23.42 -2.90 -12.80
C ASN A 196 24.49 -2.49 -13.83
N VAL A 197 24.63 -1.20 -14.09
CA VAL A 197 25.65 -0.65 -14.98
C VAL A 197 26.33 0.54 -14.30
N GLN A 198 27.64 0.46 -14.13
CA GLN A 198 28.43 1.44 -13.39
C GLN A 198 29.57 1.97 -14.25
N VAL A 199 29.89 3.26 -14.14
CA VAL A 199 31.04 3.86 -14.82
C VAL A 199 32.12 4.22 -13.82
N ARG A 200 33.36 3.79 -14.08
CA ARG A 200 34.54 4.09 -13.26
C ARG A 200 35.74 4.35 -14.15
N GLY A 201 36.33 5.54 -14.06
CA GLY A 201 37.51 5.91 -14.87
C GLY A 201 37.28 5.83 -16.39
N GLY A 202 36.04 6.00 -16.86
CA GLY A 202 35.67 5.87 -18.27
C GLY A 202 35.33 4.43 -18.73
N TYR A 203 35.47 3.44 -17.86
CA TYR A 203 35.05 2.06 -18.16
C TYR A 203 33.61 1.83 -17.71
N VAL A 204 32.78 1.30 -18.60
CA VAL A 204 31.40 0.91 -18.28
C VAL A 204 31.35 -0.58 -17.93
N LEU A 205 31.08 -0.84 -16.66
CA LEU A 205 30.97 -2.16 -16.07
C LEU A 205 29.51 -2.59 -16.03
N HIS A 206 29.17 -3.66 -16.75
CA HIS A 206 27.85 -4.28 -16.73
C HIS A 206 27.86 -5.43 -15.74
N ILE A 207 27.07 -5.34 -14.67
CA ILE A 207 27.00 -6.32 -13.59
C ILE A 207 25.72 -7.12 -13.76
N GLY A 208 25.84 -8.43 -13.75
CA GLY A 208 24.73 -9.30 -14.13
C GLY A 208 25.02 -10.77 -13.98
N SER A 209 24.05 -11.57 -14.37
CA SER A 209 24.12 -13.03 -14.32
C SER A 209 24.25 -13.61 -15.72
N LEU A 210 25.21 -14.54 -15.89
CA LEU A 210 25.45 -15.22 -17.15
C LEU A 210 24.74 -16.57 -17.22
N ALA A 211 24.07 -16.81 -18.34
CA ALA A 211 23.68 -18.12 -18.82
C ALA A 211 24.55 -18.52 -20.03
N GLY A 212 25.12 -19.72 -20.00
CA GLY A 212 26.11 -20.14 -21.00
C GLY A 212 27.53 -19.71 -20.63
N THR A 213 28.42 -19.63 -21.61
CA THR A 213 29.85 -19.37 -21.38
C THR A 213 30.30 -18.16 -22.17
N LEU A 214 30.85 -17.17 -21.47
CA LEU A 214 31.32 -15.92 -22.06
C LEU A 214 32.83 -15.81 -21.92
N ARG A 215 33.52 -15.43 -23.00
CA ARG A 215 34.97 -15.25 -23.05
C ARG A 215 35.34 -13.83 -23.44
N VAL A 216 36.51 -13.39 -23.00
CA VAL A 216 37.12 -12.16 -23.51
C VAL A 216 37.32 -12.29 -25.02
N GLY A 217 36.85 -11.29 -25.75
CA GLY A 217 36.88 -11.23 -27.20
C GLY A 217 35.60 -11.64 -27.91
N ASP A 218 34.62 -12.21 -27.19
CA ASP A 218 33.28 -12.49 -27.73
C ASP A 218 32.55 -11.17 -28.09
N THR A 219 31.71 -11.22 -29.13
CA THR A 219 30.84 -10.10 -29.51
C THR A 219 29.44 -10.31 -28.94
N LEU A 220 28.89 -9.27 -28.32
CA LEU A 220 27.55 -9.26 -27.73
C LEU A 220 26.64 -8.24 -28.42
N ASN A 221 25.41 -8.64 -28.72
CA ASN A 221 24.31 -7.73 -29.03
C ASN A 221 23.71 -7.19 -27.73
N VAL A 222 23.59 -5.88 -27.60
CA VAL A 222 23.15 -5.20 -26.38
C VAL A 222 21.70 -4.76 -26.49
N PHE A 223 20.85 -5.24 -25.58
CA PHE A 223 19.43 -4.93 -25.53
C PHE A 223 19.08 -4.25 -24.21
N ILE A 224 18.61 -3.01 -24.28
CA ILE A 224 18.13 -2.25 -23.12
C ILE A 224 16.63 -2.50 -22.88
N ASP A 225 16.19 -2.41 -21.64
CA ASP A 225 14.77 -2.24 -21.32
C ASP A 225 14.32 -0.84 -21.78
N GLN A 226 13.73 -0.79 -22.97
CA GLN A 226 13.33 0.46 -23.63
C GLN A 226 12.19 1.18 -22.89
N GLU A 227 11.27 0.43 -22.27
CA GLU A 227 10.15 1.01 -21.52
C GLU A 227 10.68 1.70 -20.26
N ARG A 228 11.54 1.00 -19.51
CA ARG A 228 12.22 1.57 -18.34
C ARG A 228 13.09 2.76 -18.71
N ARG A 229 13.89 2.66 -19.77
CA ARG A 229 14.72 3.77 -20.30
C ARG A 229 13.88 5.00 -20.61
N LYS A 230 12.73 4.83 -21.28
CA LYS A 230 11.82 5.95 -21.59
C LYS A 230 11.29 6.62 -20.33
N GLN A 231 10.90 5.87 -19.30
CA GLN A 231 10.43 6.45 -18.03
C GLN A 231 11.55 7.20 -17.29
N VAL A 232 12.77 6.67 -17.29
CA VAL A 232 13.94 7.37 -16.75
C VAL A 232 14.20 8.67 -17.53
N MET A 233 14.13 8.64 -18.87
CA MET A 233 14.24 9.85 -19.71
C MET A 233 13.13 10.87 -19.43
N ASN A 234 11.88 10.44 -19.19
CA ASN A 234 10.78 11.32 -18.77
C ASN A 234 11.15 12.08 -17.51
N ASN A 235 11.57 11.35 -16.48
CA ASN A 235 11.94 11.92 -15.19
C ASN A 235 13.23 12.75 -15.27
N HIS A 236 14.16 12.43 -16.18
CA HIS A 236 15.36 13.23 -16.38
C HIS A 236 15.04 14.58 -17.00
N THR A 237 14.34 14.60 -18.14
CA THR A 237 13.89 15.85 -18.75
C THR A 237 12.97 16.63 -17.79
N GLY A 238 12.12 15.93 -17.03
CA GLY A 238 11.30 16.52 -15.97
C GLY A 238 12.11 17.18 -14.85
N THR A 239 13.31 16.66 -14.55
CA THR A 239 14.22 17.26 -13.55
C THR A 239 14.72 18.63 -14.00
N HIS A 240 15.10 18.77 -15.28
CA HIS A 240 15.47 20.06 -15.87
C HIS A 240 14.31 21.06 -15.87
N VAL A 241 13.11 20.60 -16.25
CA VAL A 241 11.89 21.40 -16.18
C VAL A 241 11.62 21.88 -14.74
N LEU A 242 11.77 21.00 -13.75
CA LEU A 242 11.59 21.36 -12.34
C LEU A 242 12.64 22.37 -11.87
N ASN A 243 13.91 22.18 -12.23
CA ASN A 243 15.00 23.09 -11.88
C ASN A 243 14.73 24.51 -12.41
N PHE A 244 14.29 24.61 -13.67
CA PHE A 244 13.85 25.87 -14.26
C PHE A 244 12.67 26.49 -13.50
N ALA A 245 11.65 25.71 -13.19
CA ALA A 245 10.46 26.18 -12.47
C ALA A 245 10.79 26.69 -11.06
N LEU A 246 11.64 25.96 -10.31
CA LEU A 246 12.08 26.36 -8.97
C LEU A 246 12.79 27.70 -8.99
N ARG A 247 13.69 27.92 -9.95
CA ARG A 247 14.36 29.22 -10.11
C ARG A 247 13.40 30.35 -10.44
N ARG A 248 12.35 30.08 -11.20
CA ARG A 248 11.35 31.10 -11.54
C ARG A 248 10.54 31.53 -10.31
N VAL A 249 10.27 30.62 -9.39
CA VAL A 249 9.46 30.87 -8.19
C VAL A 249 10.29 31.36 -6.99
N LEU A 250 11.42 30.70 -6.72
CA LEU A 250 12.27 30.98 -5.54
C LEU A 250 13.43 31.92 -5.85
N THR A 251 13.57 32.38 -7.10
CA THR A 251 14.69 33.20 -7.60
C THR A 251 16.03 32.45 -7.55
N SER A 252 17.16 33.15 -7.69
CA SER A 252 18.50 32.55 -7.83
C SER A 252 19.02 31.80 -6.59
N GLU A 253 18.23 31.63 -5.55
CA GLU A 253 18.58 30.95 -4.29
C GLU A 253 18.42 29.42 -4.33
N ALA A 254 17.81 28.87 -5.39
CA ALA A 254 17.59 27.43 -5.54
C ALA A 254 18.68 26.78 -6.41
N ASP A 255 19.79 26.39 -5.79
CA ASP A 255 20.86 25.61 -6.42
C ASP A 255 20.74 24.13 -6.05
N GLN A 256 21.03 23.26 -7.03
CA GLN A 256 20.98 21.81 -6.87
C GLN A 256 22.03 21.33 -5.86
N ARG A 257 21.62 20.43 -4.96
CA ARG A 257 22.46 19.72 -3.98
C ARG A 257 22.43 18.20 -4.13
N GLY A 258 21.49 17.68 -4.91
CA GLY A 258 21.35 16.26 -5.16
C GLY A 258 20.23 15.99 -6.15
N SER A 259 20.34 14.89 -6.88
CA SER A 259 19.31 14.43 -7.80
C SER A 259 19.23 12.91 -7.78
N LEU A 260 18.04 12.37 -7.97
CA LEU A 260 17.80 10.97 -8.31
C LEU A 260 16.73 10.93 -9.40
N VAL A 261 17.02 10.27 -10.49
CA VAL A 261 16.10 10.03 -11.61
C VAL A 261 15.91 8.54 -11.74
N ALA A 262 14.73 8.06 -11.32
CA ALA A 262 14.30 6.68 -11.39
C ALA A 262 13.09 6.53 -12.36
N PRO A 263 12.66 5.32 -12.72
CA PRO A 263 11.52 5.12 -13.63
C PRO A 263 10.20 5.62 -13.05
N ASP A 264 10.00 5.49 -11.74
CA ASP A 264 8.74 5.80 -11.04
C ASP A 264 8.67 7.24 -10.52
N ARG A 265 9.82 7.90 -10.33
CA ARG A 265 9.90 9.26 -9.76
C ARG A 265 11.21 9.96 -10.05
N LEU A 266 11.20 11.28 -9.92
CA LEU A 266 12.40 12.09 -9.73
C LEU A 266 12.43 12.70 -8.34
N ARG A 267 13.64 12.91 -7.84
CA ARG A 267 13.92 13.56 -6.57
C ARG A 267 14.96 14.64 -6.80
N PHE A 268 14.66 15.85 -6.36
CA PHE A 268 15.51 17.00 -6.56
C PHE A 268 15.76 17.70 -5.22
N ASP A 269 17.03 17.77 -4.83
CA ASP A 269 17.46 18.43 -3.61
C ASP A 269 18.03 19.79 -3.97
N PHE A 270 17.58 20.83 -3.30
CA PHE A 270 17.94 22.21 -3.60
C PHE A 270 18.14 23.03 -2.33
N THR A 271 18.89 24.12 -2.45
CA THR A 271 19.07 25.08 -1.36
C THR A 271 17.82 25.92 -1.15
N SER A 272 17.34 25.97 0.08
CA SER A 272 16.29 26.91 0.50
C SER A 272 16.27 27.02 2.03
N ASN A 273 16.21 28.25 2.53
CA ASN A 273 16.21 28.53 3.97
C ASN A 273 14.85 28.28 4.64
N SER A 274 13.77 28.20 3.87
CA SER A 274 12.40 28.04 4.39
C SER A 274 11.59 27.04 3.57
N ALA A 275 10.56 26.47 4.19
CA ALA A 275 9.57 25.66 3.49
C ALA A 275 8.89 26.46 2.38
N MET A 276 8.64 25.80 1.25
CA MET A 276 7.85 26.44 0.20
C MET A 276 6.41 26.56 0.69
N LYS A 277 5.80 27.72 0.48
CA LYS A 277 4.36 27.87 0.69
C LYS A 277 3.62 26.99 -0.32
N SER A 278 2.44 26.50 0.06
CA SER A 278 1.60 25.68 -0.82
C SER A 278 1.37 26.35 -2.20
N ASP A 279 1.16 27.67 -2.22
CA ASP A 279 1.03 28.45 -3.46
C ASP A 279 2.33 28.50 -4.30
N GLN A 280 3.50 28.52 -3.66
CA GLN A 280 4.79 28.46 -4.38
C GLN A 280 4.99 27.09 -5.02
N VAL A 281 4.64 26.00 -4.31
CA VAL A 281 4.67 24.64 -4.87
C VAL A 281 3.73 24.54 -6.07
N LYS A 282 2.51 25.09 -5.94
CA LYS A 282 1.54 25.16 -7.04
C LYS A 282 2.06 25.94 -8.24
N GLN A 283 2.65 27.13 -8.02
CA GLN A 283 3.24 27.94 -9.09
C GLN A 283 4.39 27.20 -9.79
N CYS A 284 5.22 26.49 -9.04
CA CYS A 284 6.32 25.70 -9.60
C CYS A 284 5.78 24.58 -10.50
N GLU A 285 4.78 23.83 -10.03
CA GLU A 285 4.11 22.79 -10.83
C GLU A 285 3.43 23.38 -12.08
N GLN A 286 2.82 24.55 -11.99
CA GLN A 286 2.22 25.25 -13.13
C GLN A 286 3.25 25.65 -14.17
N ILE A 287 4.37 26.29 -13.76
CA ILE A 287 5.45 26.67 -14.67
C ILE A 287 6.07 25.44 -15.34
N ALA A 288 6.22 24.34 -14.60
CA ALA A 288 6.69 23.08 -15.15
C ALA A 288 5.75 22.55 -16.25
N ASN A 289 4.45 22.45 -15.95
CA ASN A 289 3.44 22.00 -16.92
C ASN A 289 3.29 22.97 -18.10
N ASP A 290 3.49 24.28 -17.91
CA ASP A 290 3.50 25.27 -18.98
C ASP A 290 4.70 25.06 -19.92
N LEU A 291 5.88 24.75 -19.39
CA LEU A 291 7.05 24.44 -20.22
C LEU A 291 6.86 23.13 -21.00
N ILE A 292 6.26 22.12 -20.37
CA ILE A 292 5.93 20.83 -20.98
C ILE A 292 4.91 21.02 -22.12
N SER A 293 3.85 21.80 -21.89
CA SER A 293 2.76 22.00 -22.86
C SER A 293 3.19 22.76 -24.11
N ARG A 294 4.24 23.60 -24.03
CA ARG A 294 4.88 24.21 -25.22
C ARG A 294 5.51 23.19 -26.15
N ASN A 295 5.79 21.98 -25.68
CA ASN A 295 6.35 20.86 -26.43
C ASN A 295 7.63 21.21 -27.23
N GLY A 296 8.46 22.08 -26.66
CA GLY A 296 9.74 22.48 -27.24
C GLY A 296 10.67 21.29 -27.45
N GLU A 297 11.42 21.30 -28.54
CA GLU A 297 12.43 20.28 -28.85
C GLU A 297 13.59 20.34 -27.85
N VAL A 298 14.14 19.19 -27.48
CA VAL A 298 15.26 19.09 -26.56
C VAL A 298 16.53 18.92 -27.37
N PHE A 299 17.34 19.97 -27.39
CA PHE A 299 18.62 20.02 -28.08
C PHE A 299 19.73 19.55 -27.14
N ALA A 300 20.69 18.81 -27.67
CA ALA A 300 21.87 18.39 -26.94
C ALA A 300 23.10 18.48 -27.84
N LYS A 301 24.18 19.08 -27.35
CA LYS A 301 25.39 19.32 -28.13
C LYS A 301 26.64 19.40 -27.26
N GLU A 302 27.74 18.87 -27.76
CA GLU A 302 29.07 19.07 -27.18
C GLU A 302 29.63 20.45 -27.55
N SER A 303 30.20 21.14 -26.57
CA SER A 303 30.71 22.50 -26.69
C SER A 303 32.03 22.64 -25.95
N PRO A 304 32.97 23.46 -26.44
CA PRO A 304 34.13 23.85 -25.67
C PRO A 304 33.71 24.46 -24.32
N LEU A 305 34.29 23.98 -23.23
CA LEU A 305 33.87 24.33 -21.86
C LEU A 305 33.87 25.84 -21.61
N ALA A 306 34.86 26.56 -22.17
CA ALA A 306 34.96 28.01 -22.04
C ALA A 306 33.80 28.77 -22.70
N LEU A 307 33.40 28.34 -23.92
CA LEU A 307 32.27 28.92 -24.63
C LEU A 307 30.96 28.59 -23.91
N ALA A 308 30.79 27.33 -23.52
CA ALA A 308 29.62 26.85 -22.79
C ALA A 308 29.37 27.64 -21.50
N LYS A 309 30.41 27.89 -20.71
CA LYS A 309 30.35 28.70 -19.48
C LYS A 309 30.03 30.18 -19.71
N SER A 310 30.20 30.69 -20.94
CA SER A 310 29.88 32.09 -21.26
C SER A 310 28.37 32.34 -21.45
N ILE A 311 27.57 31.28 -21.60
CA ILE A 311 26.12 31.37 -21.82
C ILE A 311 25.43 31.81 -20.52
N GLN A 312 24.88 33.02 -20.51
CA GLN A 312 24.21 33.62 -19.37
C GLN A 312 22.88 32.92 -19.09
N GLY A 313 22.80 32.28 -17.91
CA GLY A 313 21.61 31.52 -17.51
C GLY A 313 21.75 30.01 -17.70
N LEU A 314 22.82 29.54 -18.35
CA LEU A 314 23.20 28.13 -18.35
C LEU A 314 23.52 27.68 -16.92
N ARG A 315 23.07 26.47 -16.57
CA ARG A 315 23.26 25.91 -15.23
C ARG A 315 24.25 24.77 -15.23
N ALA A 316 25.05 24.75 -14.18
CA ALA A 316 26.00 23.71 -13.85
C ALA A 316 26.02 23.58 -12.33
N VAL A 317 26.39 22.41 -11.83
CA VAL A 317 26.59 22.19 -10.39
C VAL A 317 27.97 22.76 -10.05
N PHE A 318 27.99 23.80 -9.20
CA PHE A 318 29.20 24.61 -8.93
C PHE A 318 30.39 23.82 -8.39
N ASP A 319 30.14 22.67 -7.74
CA ASP A 319 31.17 21.83 -7.11
C ASP A 319 31.60 20.64 -7.99
N GLU A 320 31.10 20.52 -9.22
CA GLU A 320 31.45 19.44 -10.15
C GLU A 320 32.53 19.86 -11.16
N THR A 321 33.41 18.91 -11.49
CA THR A 321 34.38 19.07 -12.58
C THR A 321 33.79 18.52 -13.87
N TYR A 322 33.63 19.39 -14.86
CA TYR A 322 33.12 19.02 -16.18
C TYR A 322 34.27 18.77 -17.17
N PRO A 323 34.16 17.76 -18.06
CA PRO A 323 35.11 17.54 -19.13
C PRO A 323 35.07 18.67 -20.17
N ASP A 324 36.13 18.77 -20.98
CA ASP A 324 36.17 19.62 -22.18
C ASP A 324 36.45 18.72 -23.39
N PRO A 325 35.52 18.60 -24.37
CA PRO A 325 34.24 19.31 -24.48
C PRO A 325 33.18 18.88 -23.44
N VAL A 326 32.24 19.78 -23.14
CA VAL A 326 31.10 19.56 -22.25
C VAL A 326 29.80 19.44 -23.05
N ARG A 327 28.90 18.58 -22.60
CA ARG A 327 27.57 18.41 -23.22
C ARG A 327 26.55 19.35 -22.59
N ILE A 328 25.96 20.22 -23.42
CA ILE A 328 24.88 21.14 -23.07
C ILE A 328 23.55 20.55 -23.52
N VAL A 329 22.53 20.64 -22.67
CA VAL A 329 21.14 20.30 -22.98
C VAL A 329 20.27 21.55 -22.85
N SER A 330 19.43 21.81 -23.84
CA SER A 330 18.56 22.99 -23.91
C SER A 330 17.15 22.61 -24.37
N ILE A 331 16.13 23.16 -23.72
CA ILE A 331 14.72 22.93 -24.09
C ILE A 331 14.21 24.10 -24.94
N GLY A 332 13.77 23.82 -26.16
CA GLY A 332 13.11 24.77 -27.06
C GLY A 332 14.04 25.74 -27.80
N VAL A 333 15.29 25.89 -27.37
CA VAL A 333 16.29 26.78 -28.01
C VAL A 333 17.50 25.96 -28.46
N PRO A 334 17.89 25.99 -29.74
CA PRO A 334 19.11 25.33 -30.22
C PRO A 334 20.36 25.78 -29.47
N VAL A 335 21.29 24.87 -29.23
CA VAL A 335 22.53 25.19 -28.50
C VAL A 335 23.42 26.13 -29.33
N GLU A 336 23.36 26.03 -30.66
CA GLU A 336 23.98 26.94 -31.62
C GLU A 336 23.59 28.39 -31.39
N ASP A 337 22.30 28.64 -31.21
CA ASP A 337 21.75 29.99 -31.04
C ASP A 337 22.21 30.59 -29.71
N LEU A 338 22.27 29.75 -28.66
CA LEU A 338 22.80 30.14 -27.35
C LEU A 338 24.32 30.44 -27.40
N GLN A 339 25.07 29.73 -28.24
CA GLN A 339 26.49 29.98 -28.46
C GLN A 339 26.74 31.25 -29.30
N ALA A 340 25.83 31.56 -30.23
CA ALA A 340 25.92 32.74 -31.08
C ALA A 340 25.60 34.04 -30.32
N ASP A 341 24.69 33.99 -29.35
CA ASP A 341 24.42 35.09 -28.41
C ASP A 341 24.45 34.63 -26.94
N PRO A 342 25.64 34.41 -26.36
CA PRO A 342 25.77 33.94 -24.97
C PRO A 342 25.21 34.92 -23.94
N SER A 343 25.17 36.22 -24.26
CA SER A 343 24.61 37.27 -23.40
C SER A 343 23.09 37.45 -23.55
N GLY A 344 22.47 36.76 -24.50
CA GLY A 344 21.06 36.89 -24.82
C GLY A 344 20.12 36.38 -23.72
N PRO A 345 18.85 36.79 -23.73
CA PRO A 345 17.89 36.38 -22.71
C PRO A 345 17.41 34.93 -22.86
N ALA A 346 17.66 34.27 -23.99
CA ALA A 346 17.07 32.99 -24.37
C ALA A 346 17.32 31.89 -23.32
N ALA A 347 18.55 31.74 -22.83
CA ALA A 347 18.89 30.75 -21.81
C ALA A 347 18.24 31.00 -20.44
N THR A 348 17.73 32.21 -20.16
CA THR A 348 17.01 32.51 -18.91
C THR A 348 15.50 32.28 -18.99
N GLN A 349 14.98 32.08 -20.21
CA GLN A 349 13.56 31.85 -20.47
C GLN A 349 13.21 30.37 -20.61
N THR A 350 14.21 29.50 -20.61
CA THR A 350 14.06 28.05 -20.69
C THR A 350 15.11 27.33 -19.82
N SER A 351 15.07 26.01 -19.82
CA SER A 351 16.07 25.18 -19.17
C SER A 351 17.28 24.98 -20.09
N VAL A 352 18.46 25.36 -19.62
CA VAL A 352 19.76 25.17 -20.29
C VAL A 352 20.78 24.72 -19.26
N GLU A 353 21.32 23.50 -19.40
CA GLU A 353 22.16 22.88 -18.37
C GLU A 353 23.30 22.04 -18.96
N PHE A 354 24.39 21.88 -18.21
CA PHE A 354 25.36 20.80 -18.47
C PHE A 354 24.75 19.47 -18.05
N CYS A 355 24.63 18.53 -18.99
CA CYS A 355 24.08 17.22 -18.69
C CYS A 355 24.58 16.12 -19.65
N GLY A 356 25.15 15.06 -19.07
CA GLY A 356 25.52 13.82 -19.76
C GLY A 356 24.41 12.77 -19.80
N GLY A 357 23.21 13.10 -19.32
CA GLY A 357 22.05 12.20 -19.24
C GLY A 357 21.40 11.86 -20.58
N THR A 358 20.53 10.84 -20.56
CA THR A 358 19.57 10.60 -21.64
C THR A 358 18.30 11.42 -21.41
N HIS A 359 17.77 12.02 -22.49
CA HIS A 359 16.63 12.93 -22.42
C HIS A 359 15.61 12.61 -23.51
N LEU A 360 14.35 12.91 -23.24
CA LEU A 360 13.34 12.99 -24.28
C LEU A 360 13.74 13.99 -25.36
N ARG A 361 13.28 13.78 -26.59
CA ARG A 361 13.47 14.69 -27.74
C ARG A 361 12.55 15.90 -27.72
N ARG A 362 11.46 15.87 -26.95
CA ARG A 362 10.58 17.02 -26.75
C ARG A 362 10.07 17.08 -25.31
N ALA A 363 9.83 18.29 -24.82
CA ALA A 363 9.31 18.52 -23.48
C ALA A 363 7.92 17.91 -23.29
N GLY A 364 7.05 17.95 -24.31
CA GLY A 364 5.68 17.42 -24.21
C GLY A 364 5.61 15.90 -24.10
N HIS A 365 6.69 15.19 -24.46
CA HIS A 365 6.78 13.73 -24.29
C HIS A 365 6.90 13.33 -22.79
N ILE A 366 7.14 14.28 -21.88
CA ILE A 366 7.09 14.04 -20.41
C ILE A 366 5.67 13.62 -19.99
N GLY A 367 4.65 14.14 -20.68
CA GLY A 367 3.26 14.00 -20.26
C GLY A 367 2.96 14.80 -18.98
N PRO A 368 1.99 14.34 -18.16
CA PRO A 368 1.63 15.06 -16.94
C PRO A 368 2.81 15.13 -15.95
N PHE A 369 2.91 16.25 -15.23
CA PHE A 369 3.92 16.46 -14.18
C PHE A 369 3.25 16.87 -12.88
N VAL A 370 3.62 16.22 -11.78
CA VAL A 370 3.07 16.45 -10.44
C VAL A 370 4.18 16.52 -9.40
N ILE A 371 4.16 17.53 -8.54
CA ILE A 371 4.99 17.59 -7.32
C ILE A 371 4.26 16.85 -6.20
N ALA A 372 4.75 15.66 -5.85
CA ALA A 372 4.12 14.78 -4.87
C ALA A 372 4.46 15.15 -3.41
N SER A 373 5.66 15.67 -3.16
CA SER A 373 6.06 16.14 -1.83
C SER A 373 7.15 17.21 -1.89
N GLU A 374 7.21 17.98 -0.80
CA GLU A 374 8.23 19.02 -0.53
C GLU A 374 8.58 18.92 0.96
N GLU A 375 9.85 18.59 1.28
CA GLU A 375 10.28 18.38 2.66
C GLU A 375 11.70 18.90 2.95
N ALA A 376 11.97 19.22 4.21
CA ALA A 376 13.33 19.55 4.67
C ALA A 376 14.12 18.27 4.95
N ILE A 377 15.33 18.16 4.39
CA ILE A 377 16.21 17.01 4.64
C ILE A 377 17.42 17.38 5.51
N ALA A 378 17.85 18.64 5.46
CA ALA A 378 18.92 19.18 6.28
C ALA A 378 18.75 20.71 6.43
N LYS A 379 19.55 21.34 7.30
CA LYS A 379 19.54 22.80 7.47
C LYS A 379 19.88 23.48 6.14
N GLY A 380 18.94 24.26 5.60
CA GLY A 380 19.11 24.98 4.33
C GLY A 380 18.97 24.13 3.07
N ILE A 381 18.61 22.84 3.19
CA ILE A 381 18.42 21.92 2.05
C ILE A 381 17.03 21.30 2.10
N ARG A 382 16.33 21.41 0.97
CA ARG A 382 14.97 20.91 0.79
C ARG A 382 14.93 19.94 -0.38
N ARG A 383 13.93 19.06 -0.37
CA ARG A 383 13.75 17.98 -1.34
C ARG A 383 12.35 18.06 -1.91
N ILE A 384 12.29 18.00 -3.24
CA ILE A 384 11.05 17.73 -3.96
C ILE A 384 11.10 16.30 -4.50
N VAL A 385 9.98 15.59 -4.35
CA VAL A 385 9.71 14.38 -5.13
C VAL A 385 8.62 14.73 -6.12
N ALA A 386 8.88 14.48 -7.41
CA ALA A 386 7.92 14.69 -8.48
C ALA A 386 7.73 13.43 -9.31
N LEU A 387 6.57 13.35 -9.95
CA LEU A 387 6.12 12.26 -10.78
C LEU A 387 5.87 12.78 -12.19
N THR A 388 6.16 11.94 -13.19
CA THR A 388 5.87 12.23 -14.59
C THR A 388 5.06 11.10 -15.23
N GLY A 389 4.51 11.34 -16.43
CA GLY A 389 3.92 10.30 -17.26
C GLY A 389 2.83 9.47 -16.55
N PRO A 390 2.93 8.12 -16.56
CA PRO A 390 1.93 7.25 -15.94
C PRO A 390 1.73 7.47 -14.43
N GLU A 391 2.80 7.70 -13.67
CA GLU A 391 2.70 7.89 -12.21
C GLU A 391 2.04 9.23 -11.87
N ALA A 392 2.35 10.29 -12.63
CA ALA A 392 1.63 11.56 -12.51
C ALA A 392 0.14 11.42 -12.87
N THR A 393 -0.18 10.64 -13.89
CA THR A 393 -1.59 10.37 -14.28
C THR A 393 -2.35 9.66 -13.17
N LYS A 394 -1.75 8.64 -12.53
CA LYS A 394 -2.31 7.96 -11.36
C LYS A 394 -2.57 8.95 -10.22
N ALA A 395 -1.60 9.83 -9.93
CA ALA A 395 -1.72 10.87 -8.91
C ALA A 395 -2.88 11.84 -9.20
N LEU A 396 -3.02 12.30 -10.45
CA LEU A 396 -4.11 13.18 -10.88
C LEU A 396 -5.49 12.52 -10.74
N HIS A 397 -5.63 11.26 -11.18
CA HIS A 397 -6.88 10.50 -11.02
C HIS A 397 -7.25 10.31 -9.55
N ARG A 398 -6.26 9.99 -8.71
CA ARG A 398 -6.47 9.84 -7.27
C ARG A 398 -6.89 11.16 -6.62
N SER A 399 -6.27 12.28 -7.02
CA SER A 399 -6.65 13.61 -6.57
C SER A 399 -8.10 13.94 -6.92
N ALA A 400 -8.52 13.67 -8.16
CA ALA A 400 -9.90 13.92 -8.60
C ALA A 400 -10.91 13.06 -7.82
N ALA A 401 -10.59 11.80 -7.53
CA ALA A 401 -11.44 10.94 -6.73
C ALA A 401 -11.62 11.46 -5.29
N LEU A 402 -10.53 11.92 -4.65
CA LEU A 402 -10.57 12.49 -3.30
C LEU A 402 -11.34 13.82 -3.26
N GLU A 403 -11.19 14.65 -4.28
CA GLU A 403 -11.96 15.89 -4.42
C GLU A 403 -13.45 15.62 -4.59
N ASN A 404 -13.84 14.60 -5.37
CA ASN A 404 -15.24 14.19 -5.49
C ASN A 404 -15.81 13.69 -4.15
N GLN A 405 -15.04 12.91 -3.39
CA GLN A 405 -15.46 12.48 -2.04
C GLN A 405 -15.64 13.68 -1.10
N LEU A 406 -14.74 14.67 -1.17
CA LEU A 406 -14.86 15.91 -0.41
C LEU A 406 -16.12 16.68 -0.78
N ASN A 407 -16.43 16.81 -2.08
CA ASN A 407 -17.63 17.51 -2.56
C ASN A 407 -18.91 16.82 -2.08
N VAL A 408 -18.99 15.50 -2.19
CA VAL A 408 -20.12 14.72 -1.67
C VAL A 408 -20.27 14.91 -0.16
N LEU A 409 -19.17 14.89 0.59
CA LEU A 409 -19.20 15.13 2.03
C LEU A 409 -19.65 16.56 2.37
N SER A 410 -19.26 17.54 1.56
CA SER A 410 -19.68 18.93 1.70
C SER A 410 -21.18 19.10 1.45
N GLU A 411 -21.76 18.39 0.49
CA GLU A 411 -23.22 18.39 0.25
C GLU A 411 -23.99 17.77 1.43
N GLN A 412 -23.41 16.73 2.04
CA GLN A 412 -23.97 16.03 3.20
C GLN A 412 -23.92 16.82 4.52
N LEU A 413 -23.18 17.93 4.60
CA LEU A 413 -23.06 18.73 5.83
C LEU A 413 -24.38 19.29 6.37
N ASN A 414 -25.38 19.43 5.51
CA ASN A 414 -26.70 19.94 5.87
C ASN A 414 -27.79 18.88 5.77
N ASP A 415 -27.44 17.61 5.54
CA ASP A 415 -28.41 16.52 5.46
C ASP A 415 -28.97 16.23 6.87
N PRO A 416 -30.28 16.44 7.12
CA PRO A 416 -30.88 16.18 8.42
C PRO A 416 -30.89 14.69 8.82
N GLN A 417 -30.67 13.76 7.88
CA GLN A 417 -30.62 12.33 8.16
C GLN A 417 -29.28 11.87 8.74
N LEU A 418 -28.21 12.66 8.58
CA LEU A 418 -26.87 12.29 9.02
C LEU A 418 -26.51 12.96 10.36
N SER A 419 -26.12 12.14 11.34
CA SER A 419 -25.67 12.66 12.63
C SER A 419 -24.35 13.43 12.48
N SER A 420 -24.19 14.53 13.24
CA SER A 420 -22.93 15.31 13.24
C SER A 420 -21.72 14.47 13.63
N LYS A 421 -21.89 13.46 14.49
CA LYS A 421 -20.84 12.52 14.89
C LYS A 421 -20.35 11.67 13.72
N GLU A 422 -21.27 11.20 12.88
CA GLU A 422 -20.95 10.43 11.68
C GLU A 422 -20.22 11.29 10.64
N LEU A 423 -20.67 12.53 10.42
CA LEU A 423 -20.00 13.48 9.53
C LEU A 423 -18.57 13.78 10.00
N VAL A 424 -18.37 14.03 11.31
CA VAL A 424 -17.02 14.24 11.87
C VAL A 424 -16.13 13.01 11.69
N ARG A 425 -16.66 11.79 11.88
CA ARG A 425 -15.92 10.54 11.64
C ARG A 425 -15.46 10.46 10.18
N ARG A 426 -16.35 10.69 9.21
CA ARG A 426 -16.02 10.69 7.78
C ARG A 426 -15.00 11.76 7.40
N ILE A 427 -15.09 12.96 7.99
CA ILE A 427 -14.09 14.02 7.79
C ILE A 427 -12.71 13.55 8.25
N VAL A 428 -12.61 12.91 9.42
CA VAL A 428 -11.35 12.40 9.96
C VAL A 428 -10.78 11.29 9.06
N GLU A 429 -11.62 10.35 8.62
CA GLU A 429 -11.22 9.27 7.71
C GLU A 429 -10.70 9.80 6.37
N LEU A 430 -11.43 10.73 5.76
CA LEU A 430 -10.99 11.35 4.49
C LEU A 430 -9.72 12.20 4.68
N THR A 431 -9.55 12.84 5.84
CA THR A 431 -8.32 13.59 6.17
C THR A 431 -7.11 12.66 6.24
N ASP A 432 -7.25 11.47 6.83
CA ASP A 432 -6.19 10.47 6.88
C ASP A 432 -5.90 9.87 5.50
N GLU A 433 -6.95 9.56 4.73
CA GLU A 433 -6.83 9.07 3.35
C GLU A 433 -6.08 10.06 2.45
N ILE A 434 -6.43 11.35 2.51
CA ILE A 434 -5.71 12.42 1.80
C ILE A 434 -4.26 12.53 2.29
N SER A 435 -4.02 12.28 3.58
CA SER A 435 -2.68 12.38 4.16
C SER A 435 -1.71 11.37 3.58
N GLN A 436 -2.16 10.13 3.40
CA GLN A 436 -1.37 9.03 2.86
C GLN A 436 -1.33 9.00 1.32
N ALA A 437 -2.20 9.76 0.64
CA ALA A 437 -2.29 9.73 -0.81
C ALA A 437 -1.07 10.35 -1.50
N THR A 438 -0.57 9.69 -2.55
CA THR A 438 0.41 10.27 -3.47
C THR A 438 -0.31 11.08 -4.55
N ILE A 439 -0.48 12.39 -4.29
CA ILE A 439 -1.16 13.37 -5.15
C ILE A 439 -0.36 14.68 -5.14
N GLN A 440 -0.81 15.71 -5.88
CA GLN A 440 -0.17 17.02 -5.84
C GLN A 440 -0.12 17.57 -4.41
N GLN A 441 1.08 17.94 -3.95
CA GLN A 441 1.33 18.39 -2.58
C GLN A 441 0.45 19.61 -2.22
N TRP A 442 0.34 20.59 -3.12
CA TRP A 442 -0.48 21.77 -2.89
C TRP A 442 -1.98 21.46 -2.82
N LYS A 443 -2.43 20.46 -3.57
CA LYS A 443 -3.83 20.01 -3.56
C LYS A 443 -4.14 19.24 -2.29
N LYS A 444 -3.20 18.46 -1.78
CA LYS A 444 -3.30 17.81 -0.46
C LYS A 444 -3.55 18.83 0.65
N ASP A 445 -2.78 19.92 0.67
CA ASP A 445 -2.95 21.00 1.64
C ASP A 445 -4.31 21.69 1.49
N GLN A 446 -4.74 21.97 0.25
CA GLN A 446 -6.04 22.56 -0.04
C GLN A 446 -7.20 21.70 0.47
N LEU A 447 -7.22 20.40 0.15
CA LEU A 447 -8.31 19.50 0.55
C LEU A 447 -8.38 19.35 2.07
N ARG A 448 -7.24 19.27 2.76
CA ARG A 448 -7.17 19.25 4.24
C ARG A 448 -7.66 20.55 4.86
N ALA A 449 -7.37 21.70 4.25
CA ALA A 449 -7.86 22.99 4.72
C ALA A 449 -9.39 23.08 4.64
N GLU A 450 -9.98 22.61 3.53
CA GLU A 450 -11.44 22.54 3.37
C GLU A 450 -12.07 21.56 4.38
N LEU A 451 -11.49 20.37 4.59
CA LEU A 451 -11.96 19.44 5.63
C LEU A 451 -11.91 20.02 7.04
N THR A 452 -10.84 20.75 7.36
CA THR A 452 -10.71 21.44 8.65
C THR A 452 -11.79 22.50 8.82
N LYS A 453 -12.11 23.26 7.75
CA LYS A 453 -13.19 24.24 7.74
C LYS A 453 -14.56 23.58 7.92
N MET A 454 -14.83 22.48 7.23
CA MET A 454 -16.07 21.71 7.39
C MET A 454 -16.24 21.17 8.82
N LYS A 455 -15.17 20.63 9.41
CA LYS A 455 -15.18 20.18 10.81
C LYS A 455 -15.51 21.34 11.76
N LYS A 456 -14.86 22.49 11.58
CA LYS A 456 -15.12 23.68 12.39
C LYS A 456 -16.59 24.13 12.29
N GLN A 457 -17.18 24.10 11.11
CA GLN A 457 -18.61 24.43 10.93
C GLN A 457 -19.52 23.48 11.73
N LEU A 458 -19.22 22.19 11.77
CA LEU A 458 -19.98 21.22 12.57
C LEU A 458 -19.81 21.46 14.07
N ASP A 459 -18.58 21.72 14.52
CA ASP A 459 -18.29 22.02 15.93
C ASP A 459 -19.00 23.31 16.39
N ASP A 460 -19.01 24.35 15.55
CA ASP A 460 -19.70 25.61 15.82
C ASP A 460 -21.23 25.41 15.87
N LYS A 461 -21.81 24.61 14.95
CA LYS A 461 -23.24 24.24 14.96
C LYS A 461 -23.62 23.48 16.23
N ASP A 462 -22.82 22.48 16.64
CA ASP A 462 -23.08 21.71 17.86
C ASP A 462 -23.00 22.58 19.11
N LYS A 463 -22.03 23.49 19.16
CA LYS A 463 -21.90 24.48 20.25
C LYS A 463 -23.11 25.41 20.31
N ALA A 464 -23.57 25.92 19.17
CA ALA A 464 -24.76 26.76 19.09
C ALA A 464 -26.03 26.01 19.54
N ARG A 465 -26.22 24.76 19.11
CA ARG A 465 -27.33 23.89 19.54
C ARG A 465 -27.32 23.68 21.06
N LYS A 466 -26.15 23.34 21.64
CA LYS A 466 -26.01 23.16 23.08
C LYS A 466 -26.31 24.42 23.88
N ALA A 467 -25.93 25.60 23.36
CA ALA A 467 -26.24 26.89 23.97
C ALA A 467 -27.74 27.24 23.90
N ALA A 468 -28.41 26.95 22.78
CA ALA A 468 -29.86 27.14 22.63
C ALA A 468 -30.65 26.24 23.60
N VAL A 469 -30.30 24.96 23.69
CA VAL A 469 -30.88 24.01 24.66
C VAL A 469 -30.69 24.53 26.09
N MET A 470 -29.49 24.98 26.44
CA MET A 470 -29.22 25.55 27.77
C MET A 470 -30.10 26.76 28.07
N THR A 471 -30.29 27.65 27.10
CA THR A 471 -31.12 28.85 27.26
C THR A 471 -32.59 28.46 27.50
N SER A 472 -33.14 27.58 26.66
CA SER A 472 -34.52 27.08 26.78
C SER A 472 -34.78 26.42 28.14
N VAL A 473 -33.90 25.49 28.56
CA VAL A 473 -34.01 24.76 29.83
C VAL A 473 -33.97 25.70 31.04
N VAL A 474 -33.13 26.73 31.00
CA VAL A 474 -33.02 27.74 32.06
C VAL A 474 -34.27 28.62 32.11
N GLU A 475 -34.80 29.07 30.96
CA GLU A 475 -36.00 29.89 30.87
C GLU A 475 -37.25 29.14 31.34
N GLU A 476 -37.45 27.89 30.88
CA GLU A 476 -38.54 27.02 31.32
C GLU A 476 -38.50 26.82 32.84
N THR A 477 -37.32 26.53 33.39
CA THR A 477 -37.13 26.35 34.83
C THR A 477 -37.45 27.62 35.60
N LYS A 478 -36.95 28.78 35.14
CA LYS A 478 -37.19 30.07 35.78
C LYS A 478 -38.68 30.42 35.81
N ALA A 479 -39.39 30.22 34.71
CA ALA A 479 -40.82 30.44 34.62
C ALA A 479 -41.58 29.55 35.61
N PHE A 480 -41.25 28.26 35.66
CA PHE A 480 -41.91 27.30 36.54
C PHE A 480 -41.67 27.58 38.03
N VAL A 481 -40.42 27.82 38.43
CA VAL A 481 -40.09 28.09 39.84
C VAL A 481 -40.72 29.40 40.30
N THR A 482 -40.77 30.41 39.43
CA THR A 482 -41.41 31.70 39.77
C THR A 482 -42.91 31.55 40.01
N ALA A 483 -43.59 30.69 39.26
CA ALA A 483 -45.02 30.42 39.43
C ALA A 483 -45.35 29.54 40.65
N ASN A 484 -44.39 28.76 41.16
CA ASN A 484 -44.62 27.73 42.17
C ASN A 484 -43.69 27.86 43.40
N LYS A 485 -43.39 29.09 43.84
CA LYS A 485 -42.39 29.37 44.90
C LYS A 485 -42.67 28.70 46.25
N GLU A 486 -43.94 28.40 46.52
CA GLU A 486 -44.40 27.83 47.79
C GLU A 486 -44.19 26.31 47.89
N LEU A 487 -43.83 25.63 46.79
CA LEU A 487 -43.63 24.18 46.82
C LEU A 487 -42.32 23.80 47.53
N PRO A 488 -42.33 22.79 48.43
CA PRO A 488 -41.13 22.36 49.14
C PRO A 488 -40.13 21.59 48.26
N TRP A 489 -40.61 20.97 47.17
CA TRP A 489 -39.77 20.25 46.22
C TRP A 489 -40.38 20.21 44.81
N ILE A 490 -39.54 20.03 43.80
CA ILE A 490 -39.92 19.86 42.39
C ILE A 490 -39.19 18.67 41.76
N VAL A 491 -39.91 17.87 40.98
CA VAL A 491 -39.33 16.82 40.12
C VAL A 491 -39.83 17.04 38.71
N ARG A 492 -38.93 17.22 37.75
CA ARG A 492 -39.33 17.52 36.37
C ARG A 492 -38.41 16.90 35.32
N ARG A 493 -39.01 16.47 34.22
CA ARG A 493 -38.29 16.15 32.99
C ARG A 493 -38.05 17.44 32.20
N LEU A 494 -36.79 17.74 31.88
CA LEU A 494 -36.39 18.88 31.05
C LEU A 494 -35.75 18.36 29.76
N GLU A 495 -35.87 19.11 28.66
CA GLU A 495 -35.28 18.77 27.36
C GLU A 495 -33.82 19.22 27.25
N ALA A 496 -32.99 18.83 28.22
CA ALA A 496 -31.56 19.10 28.22
C ALA A 496 -30.72 18.04 27.47
N TYR A 497 -31.30 16.89 27.13
CA TYR A 497 -30.63 15.73 26.56
C TYR A 497 -29.35 15.37 27.36
N SER A 498 -28.22 15.09 26.70
CA SER A 498 -26.93 14.86 27.37
C SER A 498 -26.25 16.14 27.91
N ASN A 499 -26.87 17.33 27.85
CA ASN A 499 -26.26 18.58 28.30
C ASN A 499 -26.39 18.78 29.82
N THR A 500 -25.48 18.16 30.58
CA THR A 500 -25.42 18.28 32.05
C THR A 500 -25.28 19.72 32.54
N LYS A 501 -24.60 20.60 31.78
CA LYS A 501 -24.44 22.02 32.13
C LYS A 501 -25.77 22.78 32.09
N ALA A 502 -26.67 22.43 31.19
CA ALA A 502 -28.00 23.03 31.13
C ALA A 502 -28.83 22.70 32.38
N LEU A 503 -28.80 21.43 32.82
CA LEU A 503 -29.46 21.00 34.05
C LEU A 503 -28.85 21.63 35.31
N ASP A 504 -27.53 21.74 35.40
CA ASP A 504 -26.86 22.45 36.51
C ASP A 504 -27.24 23.94 36.54
N ALA A 505 -27.30 24.59 35.37
CA ALA A 505 -27.75 25.97 35.25
C ALA A 505 -29.22 26.14 35.69
N ALA A 506 -30.10 25.19 35.35
CA ALA A 506 -31.48 25.16 35.82
C ALA A 506 -31.57 25.02 37.35
N LEU A 507 -30.81 24.10 37.96
CA LEU A 507 -30.78 23.93 39.42
C LEU A 507 -30.28 25.19 40.14
N LYS A 508 -29.34 25.92 39.54
CA LYS A 508 -28.89 27.23 40.05
C LYS A 508 -30.03 28.26 40.05
N GLN A 509 -30.94 28.25 39.06
CA GLN A 509 -32.12 29.11 39.08
C GLN A 509 -33.08 28.76 40.23
N VAL A 510 -33.29 27.46 40.51
CA VAL A 510 -34.10 27.03 41.66
C VAL A 510 -33.52 27.61 42.95
N LYS A 511 -32.22 27.41 43.19
CA LYS A 511 -31.52 27.94 44.38
C LYS A 511 -31.60 29.46 44.48
N ALA A 512 -31.58 30.18 43.36
CA ALA A 512 -31.63 31.64 43.32
C ALA A 512 -33.04 32.19 43.59
N ILE A 513 -34.07 31.56 43.03
CA ILE A 513 -35.46 32.07 43.07
C ILE A 513 -36.23 31.56 44.28
N ALA A 514 -36.00 30.29 44.66
CA ALA A 514 -36.66 29.62 45.78
C ALA A 514 -35.61 28.80 46.58
N PRO A 515 -34.77 29.44 47.42
CA PRO A 515 -33.68 28.77 48.14
C PRO A 515 -34.12 27.63 49.06
N GLN A 516 -35.39 27.66 49.47
CA GLN A 516 -35.98 26.66 50.37
C GLN A 516 -36.52 25.42 49.63
N MET A 517 -36.60 25.47 48.29
CA MET A 517 -37.12 24.41 47.45
C MET A 517 -36.02 23.41 47.07
N SER A 518 -36.31 22.11 47.17
CA SER A 518 -35.46 21.05 46.62
C SER A 518 -35.86 20.73 45.18
N ALA A 519 -34.93 20.34 44.31
CA ALA A 519 -35.21 20.03 42.91
C ALA A 519 -34.51 18.75 42.43
N LEU A 520 -35.21 17.98 41.61
CA LEU A 520 -34.68 16.87 40.83
C LEU A 520 -35.06 17.08 39.37
N PHE A 521 -34.07 17.18 38.49
CA PHE A 521 -34.29 17.27 37.05
C PHE A 521 -33.75 16.05 36.34
N LEU A 522 -34.58 15.52 35.45
CA LEU A 522 -34.25 14.38 34.59
C LEU A 522 -34.27 14.83 33.14
N SER A 523 -33.37 14.30 32.34
CA SER A 523 -33.39 14.47 30.89
C SER A 523 -33.04 13.18 30.19
N VAL A 524 -33.67 12.95 29.05
CA VAL A 524 -33.50 11.73 28.25
C VAL A 524 -32.90 12.15 26.91
N ASP A 525 -31.81 11.51 26.54
CA ASP A 525 -31.17 11.62 25.24
C ASP A 525 -31.29 10.26 24.54
N GLU A 526 -32.32 10.14 23.70
CA GLU A 526 -32.63 8.90 22.97
C GLU A 526 -31.52 8.57 21.95
N ASP A 527 -30.90 9.58 21.34
CA ASP A 527 -29.80 9.41 20.38
C ASP A 527 -28.54 8.87 21.06
N ALA A 528 -28.26 9.30 22.29
CA ALA A 528 -27.13 8.82 23.08
C ALA A 528 -27.45 7.55 23.89
N GLY A 529 -28.73 7.15 23.99
CA GLY A 529 -29.19 6.10 24.88
C GLY A 529 -28.92 6.41 26.36
N LYS A 530 -28.94 7.69 26.75
CA LYS A 530 -28.55 8.15 28.09
C LYS A 530 -29.68 8.87 28.80
N ILE A 531 -29.77 8.67 30.11
CA ILE A 531 -30.62 9.45 31.01
C ILE A 531 -29.69 10.22 31.95
N VAL A 532 -29.81 11.54 31.95
CA VAL A 532 -29.06 12.42 32.85
C VAL A 532 -30.00 12.89 33.95
N CYS A 533 -29.57 12.75 35.19
CA CYS A 533 -30.33 13.16 36.36
C CYS A 533 -29.45 14.01 37.28
N LEU A 534 -29.93 15.19 37.67
CA LEU A 534 -29.24 16.11 38.55
C LEU A 534 -30.21 16.61 39.64
N SER A 535 -29.73 16.72 40.87
CA SER A 535 -30.54 17.14 42.01
C SER A 535 -29.87 18.25 42.83
N ALA A 536 -30.69 19.04 43.51
CA ALA A 536 -30.27 20.01 44.51
C ALA A 536 -31.23 19.96 45.70
N VAL A 537 -30.71 19.79 46.92
CA VAL A 537 -31.52 19.73 48.15
C VAL A 537 -31.36 21.04 48.94
N SER A 538 -32.49 21.59 49.39
CA SER A 538 -32.54 22.77 50.24
C SER A 538 -32.11 22.46 51.68
N LYS A 539 -31.44 23.41 52.34
CA LYS A 539 -31.01 23.27 53.75
C LYS A 539 -32.17 23.26 54.75
N ALA A 540 -33.35 23.78 54.38
CA ALA A 540 -34.52 23.79 55.26
C ALA A 540 -35.29 22.45 55.30
N ALA A 541 -34.93 21.46 54.47
CA ALA A 541 -35.62 20.16 54.41
C ALA A 541 -35.37 19.24 55.64
N GLY A 542 -34.56 19.67 56.61
CA GLY A 542 -34.64 19.21 58.01
C GLY A 542 -34.32 17.74 58.33
N THR A 543 -33.87 16.89 57.40
CA THR A 543 -33.56 15.48 57.69
C THR A 543 -32.31 14.98 56.95
N ASN A 544 -31.54 14.12 57.63
CA ASN A 544 -30.38 13.35 57.13
C ASN A 544 -30.78 12.30 56.09
N VAL A 545 -31.60 12.68 55.12
CA VAL A 545 -31.86 11.87 53.94
C VAL A 545 -31.14 12.57 52.80
N THR A 546 -30.09 11.94 52.30
CA THR A 546 -29.56 12.23 50.97
C THR A 546 -30.68 11.93 49.96
N ALA A 547 -31.63 12.85 49.80
CA ALA A 547 -32.72 12.72 48.82
C ALA A 547 -32.17 12.47 47.40
N ALA A 548 -30.93 12.90 47.16
CA ALA A 548 -30.12 12.53 46.00
C ALA A 548 -29.90 11.01 45.87
N GLU A 549 -29.57 10.29 46.94
CA GLU A 549 -29.36 8.83 46.96
C GLU A 549 -30.68 8.06 46.83
N ALA A 550 -31.74 8.48 47.52
CA ALA A 550 -33.06 7.85 47.42
C ALA A 550 -33.69 8.01 46.02
N CYS A 551 -33.54 9.19 45.40
CA CYS A 551 -33.99 9.41 44.02
C CYS A 551 -33.09 8.72 42.99
N LEU A 552 -31.77 8.60 43.24
CA LEU A 552 -30.88 7.79 42.40
C LEU A 552 -31.28 6.32 42.43
N GLU A 553 -31.60 5.78 43.62
CA GLU A 553 -31.98 4.38 43.77
C GLU A 553 -33.34 4.11 43.13
N ALA A 554 -34.31 5.02 43.27
CA ALA A 554 -35.59 4.94 42.58
C ALA A 554 -35.45 5.01 41.04
N ALA A 555 -34.58 5.89 40.53
CA ALA A 555 -34.30 5.98 39.09
C ALA A 555 -33.57 4.72 38.56
N ARG A 556 -32.61 4.17 39.34
CA ARG A 556 -31.94 2.90 39.05
C ARG A 556 -32.91 1.72 39.06
N GLN A 557 -33.81 1.69 40.04
CA GLN A 557 -34.79 0.62 40.20
C GLN A 557 -35.84 0.65 39.09
N HIS A 558 -36.28 1.84 38.66
CA HIS A 558 -37.16 2.02 37.50
C HIS A 558 -36.46 1.63 36.18
N ALA A 559 -35.21 2.06 35.97
CA ALA A 559 -34.44 1.67 34.79
C ALA A 559 -34.27 0.13 34.70
N ARG A 560 -34.00 -0.55 35.83
CA ARG A 560 -33.90 -2.02 35.90
C ARG A 560 -35.23 -2.74 35.62
N THR A 561 -36.36 -2.19 36.05
CA THR A 561 -37.67 -2.82 35.83
C THR A 561 -38.22 -2.58 34.42
N THR A 562 -37.87 -1.47 33.78
CA THR A 562 -38.36 -1.15 32.42
C THR A 562 -37.46 -1.69 31.30
N LEU A 563 -36.14 -1.82 31.51
CA LEU A 563 -35.18 -2.22 30.46
C LEU A 563 -34.70 -3.68 30.54
N GLY A 564 -35.12 -4.45 31.54
CA GLY A 564 -34.65 -5.83 31.77
C GLY A 564 -33.23 -5.91 32.34
N GLN A 565 -32.94 -7.00 33.07
CA GLN A 565 -31.72 -7.16 33.90
C GLN A 565 -30.38 -7.18 33.13
N ASP A 566 -30.39 -7.21 31.79
CA ASP A 566 -29.19 -7.35 30.94
C ASP A 566 -28.69 -6.05 30.28
N SER A 567 -29.23 -4.88 30.66
CA SER A 567 -28.78 -3.58 30.11
C SER A 567 -27.57 -3.00 30.86
N GLN A 568 -26.62 -2.42 30.12
CA GLN A 568 -25.38 -1.82 30.66
C GLN A 568 -25.66 -0.76 31.74
N PRO A 569 -24.74 -0.56 32.71
CA PRO A 569 -24.97 0.37 33.80
C PRO A 569 -25.16 1.80 33.28
N VAL A 570 -26.30 2.40 33.63
CA VAL A 570 -26.59 3.82 33.37
C VAL A 570 -25.54 4.66 34.12
N GLU A 571 -24.72 5.37 33.36
CA GLU A 571 -23.64 6.21 33.87
C GLU A 571 -24.23 7.51 34.45
N VAL A 572 -24.36 7.59 35.77
CA VAL A 572 -24.86 8.79 36.49
C VAL A 572 -23.67 9.53 37.09
N GLN A 573 -23.29 10.69 36.53
CA GLN A 573 -22.24 11.54 37.07
C GLN A 573 -22.76 12.51 38.14
N VAL A 574 -22.08 12.57 39.28
CA VAL A 574 -22.35 13.50 40.39
C VAL A 574 -21.13 14.40 40.60
N PRO A 575 -21.26 15.74 40.72
CA PRO A 575 -20.17 16.58 41.19
C PRO A 575 -19.93 16.30 42.69
N THR A 576 -18.72 15.87 43.04
CA THR A 576 -18.31 15.57 44.42
C THR A 576 -18.26 16.85 45.26
N ALA A 577 -19.00 16.86 46.38
CA ALA A 577 -18.67 17.70 47.52
C ALA A 577 -17.75 16.89 48.45
N SER A 578 -16.59 17.44 48.74
CA SER A 578 -15.57 16.90 49.65
C SER A 578 -16.12 16.63 51.06
N ASN A 579 -15.67 15.51 51.65
CA ASN A 579 -15.76 15.09 53.06
C ASN A 579 -16.89 14.10 53.40
N ALA A 580 -16.54 12.81 53.45
CA ALA A 580 -16.84 11.91 54.57
C ALA A 580 -16.00 10.64 54.47
N GLY A 581 -15.39 10.25 55.60
CA GLY A 581 -14.56 9.06 55.78
C GLY A 581 -15.34 7.75 55.89
N PRO A 582 -14.65 6.63 56.21
CA PRO A 582 -14.97 5.31 55.70
C PRO A 582 -16.06 4.60 56.50
N VAL A 583 -16.96 3.91 55.80
CA VAL A 583 -17.83 2.89 56.40
C VAL A 583 -17.66 1.60 55.61
N ALA A 584 -16.96 0.64 56.24
CA ALA A 584 -17.03 -0.79 55.95
C ALA A 584 -18.46 -1.29 56.25
N SER A 585 -19.04 -2.28 55.58
CA SER A 585 -18.45 -3.55 55.18
C SER A 585 -19.22 -4.21 54.03
N LEU A 586 -18.46 -4.82 53.12
CA LEU A 586 -18.89 -5.84 52.15
C LEU A 586 -19.45 -7.06 52.88
N GLN A 587 -20.74 -7.36 52.69
CA GLN A 587 -21.29 -8.70 52.82
C GLN A 587 -22.55 -8.78 51.95
N ASP A 588 -22.32 -9.08 50.66
CA ASP A 588 -23.21 -9.83 49.74
C ASP A 588 -22.68 -9.77 48.30
N CYS A 589 -21.42 -10.21 48.12
CA CYS A 589 -20.81 -10.43 46.80
C CYS A 589 -20.08 -11.78 46.70
N GLN A 590 -20.51 -12.79 47.47
CA GLN A 590 -19.90 -14.13 47.43
C GLN A 590 -20.69 -15.19 46.65
N THR A 591 -21.71 -14.81 45.89
CA THR A 591 -22.45 -15.78 45.03
C THR A 591 -22.35 -15.48 43.53
N LEU A 592 -21.43 -14.60 43.12
CA LEU A 592 -21.12 -14.35 41.69
C LEU A 592 -19.61 -14.39 41.36
N GLN A 593 -18.73 -14.59 42.34
CA GLN A 593 -17.30 -14.85 42.08
C GLN A 593 -16.98 -16.31 41.74
N GLY A 594 -17.87 -17.26 42.05
CA GLY A 594 -17.68 -18.69 41.77
C GLY A 594 -17.93 -19.14 40.33
N LYS A 595 -18.46 -18.26 39.45
CA LYS A 595 -18.74 -18.61 38.04
C LYS A 595 -18.02 -17.74 37.00
N CYS A 596 -17.36 -16.65 37.41
CA CYS A 596 -16.55 -15.80 36.52
C CYS A 596 -15.04 -16.01 36.67
N GLN A 597 -14.57 -16.91 37.55
CA GLN A 597 -13.14 -17.19 37.74
C GLN A 597 -12.52 -18.21 36.77
N VAL A 598 -13.22 -18.65 35.72
CA VAL A 598 -12.66 -19.61 34.73
C VAL A 598 -12.11 -18.92 33.47
N PHE A 599 -12.31 -17.62 33.28
CA PHE A 599 -11.87 -16.94 32.03
C PHE A 599 -10.67 -15.99 32.15
N LEU A 600 -10.15 -15.76 33.35
CA LEU A 600 -9.01 -14.85 33.58
C LEU A 600 -7.99 -15.45 34.54
N GLN A 601 -7.44 -16.60 34.18
CA GLN A 601 -6.07 -16.99 34.53
C GLN A 601 -5.31 -17.32 33.24
N VAL A 602 -5.02 -16.30 32.44
CA VAL A 602 -3.82 -16.32 31.60
C VAL A 602 -2.76 -15.50 32.32
N SER A 603 -2.39 -15.98 33.51
CA SER A 603 -1.24 -15.46 34.23
C SER A 603 0.01 -15.96 33.54
N GLY A 604 0.68 -15.05 32.84
CA GLY A 604 2.14 -14.97 32.90
C GLY A 604 2.95 -16.09 32.27
N ARG A 605 2.64 -16.51 31.04
CA ARG A 605 3.64 -17.07 30.12
C ARG A 605 3.25 -16.75 28.67
N ILE A 606 3.77 -15.65 28.12
CA ILE A 606 3.92 -15.52 26.66
C ILE A 606 4.90 -16.61 26.27
N HIS A 607 4.40 -17.77 25.84
CA HIS A 607 5.26 -18.86 25.39
C HIS A 607 5.92 -18.38 24.10
N SER A 608 7.26 -18.41 24.06
CA SER A 608 8.03 -18.18 22.84
C SER A 608 7.46 -19.05 21.72
N ARG A 609 7.21 -18.46 20.53
CA ARG A 609 6.68 -19.06 19.29
C ARG A 609 7.58 -20.16 18.68
N ALA A 610 8.29 -20.93 19.51
CA ALA A 610 9.25 -21.93 19.11
C ALA A 610 8.56 -23.26 18.74
N GLN A 611 8.51 -23.51 17.43
CA GLN A 611 8.32 -24.81 16.76
C GLN A 611 7.01 -25.54 17.06
N LEU A 612 6.11 -25.56 16.06
CA LEU A 612 5.01 -26.53 15.98
C LEU A 612 5.63 -27.95 16.03
N ARG A 613 5.46 -28.67 17.15
CA ARG A 613 5.99 -30.03 17.37
C ARG A 613 4.97 -31.10 16.96
N SER A 614 5.45 -32.30 16.65
CA SER A 614 4.59 -33.47 16.45
C SER A 614 3.74 -33.72 17.71
N GLY A 615 2.41 -33.73 17.56
CA GLY A 615 1.47 -33.88 18.69
C GLY A 615 0.27 -32.92 18.72
N THR A 616 0.11 -32.04 17.73
CA THR A 616 -1.08 -31.16 17.60
C THR A 616 -2.24 -31.92 16.94
N VAL A 617 -3.45 -31.86 17.51
CA VAL A 617 -4.56 -32.76 17.15
C VAL A 617 -5.92 -32.06 17.05
N LEU A 618 -6.78 -32.52 16.12
CA LEU A 618 -8.16 -32.04 15.90
C LEU A 618 -9.22 -33.11 16.28
N PRO A 619 -10.38 -32.74 16.89
CA PRO A 619 -11.43 -33.70 17.22
C PRO A 619 -12.40 -34.07 16.07
N PRO A 620 -13.09 -35.24 16.10
CA PRO A 620 -13.64 -35.89 14.90
C PRO A 620 -15.09 -35.55 14.53
N ARG A 621 -15.80 -34.69 15.30
CA ARG A 621 -17.18 -34.30 14.96
C ARG A 621 -17.40 -32.80 15.11
N ALA A 622 -17.40 -32.09 13.98
CA ALA A 622 -18.39 -31.09 13.57
C ALA A 622 -17.84 -30.27 12.38
N THR A 623 -18.45 -30.52 11.21
CA THR A 623 -18.75 -29.64 10.05
C THR A 623 -17.62 -28.79 9.42
N ARG A 624 -17.83 -28.44 8.13
CA ARG A 624 -16.95 -27.69 7.19
C ARG A 624 -16.33 -26.37 7.70
N ALA A 625 -16.55 -26.00 8.96
CA ALA A 625 -15.96 -24.84 9.65
C ALA A 625 -14.45 -24.97 9.95
N ARG A 626 -13.82 -26.13 9.69
CA ARG A 626 -12.39 -26.39 10.03
C ARG A 626 -11.45 -26.53 8.84
N CYS A 627 -11.94 -26.27 7.62
CA CYS A 627 -11.13 -26.36 6.41
C CYS A 627 -9.97 -25.35 6.43
N SER A 628 -10.23 -24.09 6.81
CA SER A 628 -9.19 -23.04 6.86
C SER A 628 -8.01 -23.40 7.76
N GLY A 629 -8.24 -23.97 8.94
CA GLY A 629 -7.18 -24.41 9.86
C GLY A 629 -6.38 -25.60 9.35
N ARG A 630 -7.04 -26.59 8.70
CA ARG A 630 -6.35 -27.73 8.08
C ARG A 630 -5.55 -27.31 6.84
N ILE A 631 -6.08 -26.39 6.05
CA ILE A 631 -5.39 -25.82 4.89
C ILE A 631 -4.18 -25.02 5.36
N ALA A 632 -4.33 -24.17 6.38
CA ALA A 632 -3.23 -23.41 7.00
C ALA A 632 -2.12 -24.32 7.53
N ALA A 633 -2.46 -25.46 8.13
CA ALA A 633 -1.48 -26.47 8.55
C ALA A 633 -0.75 -27.11 7.35
N GLY A 634 -1.44 -27.35 6.24
CA GLY A 634 -0.82 -27.83 4.99
C GLY A 634 0.22 -26.87 4.41
N TYR A 635 -0.02 -25.55 4.49
CA TYR A 635 0.98 -24.53 4.13
C TYR A 635 2.20 -24.51 5.06
N SER A 636 2.07 -25.06 6.27
CA SER A 636 3.18 -25.27 7.20
C SER A 636 3.84 -26.66 7.04
N GLY A 637 3.44 -27.46 6.04
CA GLY A 637 3.93 -28.83 5.84
C GLY A 637 3.47 -29.82 6.93
N LEU A 638 2.44 -29.48 7.71
CA LEU A 638 1.97 -30.27 8.83
C LEU A 638 0.76 -31.13 8.44
N SER A 639 0.85 -32.43 8.70
CA SER A 639 -0.31 -33.32 8.68
C SER A 639 -0.89 -33.42 10.09
N LEU A 640 -2.11 -32.90 10.29
CA LEU A 640 -2.78 -32.93 11.58
C LEU A 640 -3.61 -34.22 11.72
N PRO A 641 -3.26 -35.14 12.64
CA PRO A 641 -4.10 -36.29 12.93
C PRO A 641 -5.44 -35.83 13.54
N VAL A 642 -6.49 -36.60 13.26
CA VAL A 642 -7.82 -36.42 13.85
C VAL A 642 -7.99 -37.48 14.94
N THR A 643 -8.24 -37.11 16.19
CA THR A 643 -8.46 -38.06 17.31
C THR A 643 -9.73 -37.74 18.07
N GLU A 644 -10.39 -38.73 18.69
CA GLU A 644 -11.56 -38.49 19.54
C GLU A 644 -11.28 -37.47 20.66
N ALA A 645 -12.22 -36.54 20.86
CA ALA A 645 -12.16 -35.58 21.94
C ALA A 645 -12.36 -36.29 23.29
N PRO A 646 -11.69 -35.87 24.38
CA PRO A 646 -11.98 -36.39 25.72
C PRO A 646 -13.45 -36.16 26.10
N ALA A 647 -13.94 -37.00 27.03
CA ALA A 647 -15.34 -37.02 27.48
C ALA A 647 -15.82 -35.64 28.01
N PRO A 648 -17.13 -35.33 27.95
CA PRO A 648 -17.69 -33.99 28.22
C PRO A 648 -17.41 -33.44 29.62
N ASP A 649 -17.06 -34.30 30.57
CA ASP A 649 -17.03 -33.99 32.00
C ASP A 649 -15.81 -33.14 32.44
N ALA A 650 -14.91 -32.81 31.51
CA ALA A 650 -13.74 -31.97 31.76
C ALA A 650 -13.81 -30.58 31.07
N VAL A 651 -14.98 -30.17 30.55
CA VAL A 651 -15.07 -29.03 29.63
C VAL A 651 -15.92 -27.87 30.16
N PRO A 652 -15.36 -26.65 30.32
CA PRO A 652 -16.14 -25.46 30.62
C PRO A 652 -17.12 -25.15 29.46
N LEU A 653 -18.38 -24.82 29.79
CA LEU A 653 -19.40 -24.28 28.85
C LEU A 653 -19.94 -25.22 27.76
N GLY A 654 -19.70 -26.53 27.82
CA GLY A 654 -20.31 -27.50 26.89
C GLY A 654 -19.87 -27.38 25.41
N ARG A 655 -18.85 -26.55 25.11
CA ARG A 655 -18.23 -26.44 23.77
C ARG A 655 -17.10 -27.45 23.65
N ARG A 656 -16.82 -28.02 22.48
CA ARG A 656 -15.62 -28.86 22.28
C ARG A 656 -14.46 -27.99 21.79
N PRO A 657 -13.22 -28.19 22.27
CA PRO A 657 -12.08 -27.42 21.78
C PRO A 657 -11.86 -27.67 20.26
N THR A 658 -11.44 -26.64 19.54
CA THR A 658 -11.20 -26.69 18.09
C THR A 658 -9.81 -27.24 17.77
N LEU A 659 -8.78 -26.93 18.59
CA LEU A 659 -7.41 -27.43 18.46
C LEU A 659 -6.84 -27.75 19.85
N ARG A 660 -6.12 -28.87 19.97
CA ARG A 660 -5.23 -29.14 21.10
C ARG A 660 -3.79 -29.09 20.63
N THR A 661 -2.99 -28.22 21.22
CA THR A 661 -1.56 -28.08 20.92
C THR A 661 -0.75 -29.16 21.64
N ALA A 662 0.48 -29.41 21.19
CA ALA A 662 1.34 -30.45 21.75
C ALA A 662 1.72 -30.23 23.23
N ASP A 663 1.69 -28.98 23.70
CA ASP A 663 1.91 -28.57 25.09
C ASP A 663 0.63 -28.60 25.96
N GLY A 664 -0.50 -29.07 25.40
CA GLY A 664 -1.76 -29.26 26.13
C GLY A 664 -2.69 -28.05 26.16
N ALA A 665 -2.37 -26.95 25.48
CA ALA A 665 -3.28 -25.81 25.37
C ALA A 665 -4.50 -26.14 24.50
N LEU A 666 -5.65 -25.62 24.90
CA LEU A 666 -6.93 -25.82 24.22
C LEU A 666 -7.37 -24.51 23.56
N ILE A 667 -7.45 -24.52 22.22
CA ILE A 667 -8.00 -23.40 21.44
C ILE A 667 -9.44 -23.76 21.06
N TRP A 668 -10.37 -22.88 21.42
CA TRP A 668 -11.80 -23.12 21.31
C TRP A 668 -12.41 -22.59 20.01
N ASP A 669 -11.77 -21.58 19.42
CA ASP A 669 -12.26 -20.88 18.23
C ASP A 669 -11.55 -21.34 16.95
N ALA A 670 -12.29 -21.38 15.82
CA ALA A 670 -11.77 -21.85 14.54
C ALA A 670 -10.85 -20.84 13.86
N ALA A 671 -11.13 -19.54 13.97
CA ALA A 671 -10.26 -18.48 13.46
C ALA A 671 -8.97 -18.40 14.28
N ALA A 672 -9.07 -18.51 15.61
CA ALA A 672 -7.91 -18.57 16.49
C ALA A 672 -7.03 -19.81 16.20
N ALA A 673 -7.65 -20.97 15.94
CA ALA A 673 -6.91 -22.17 15.56
C ALA A 673 -6.23 -22.02 14.19
N ALA A 674 -6.89 -21.42 13.20
CA ALA A 674 -6.30 -21.16 11.88
C ALA A 674 -5.14 -20.17 11.97
N LEU A 675 -5.28 -19.11 12.78
CA LEU A 675 -4.22 -18.13 13.04
C LEU A 675 -3.01 -18.76 13.75
N HIS A 676 -3.25 -19.66 14.70
CA HIS A 676 -2.20 -20.37 15.42
C HIS A 676 -1.41 -21.32 14.50
N LEU A 677 -2.09 -22.00 13.58
CA LEU A 677 -1.47 -22.98 12.66
C LEU A 677 -0.80 -22.33 11.44
N ALA A 678 -1.16 -21.07 11.14
CA ALA A 678 -0.67 -20.37 9.96
C ALA A 678 0.82 -19.95 10.07
N PRO A 679 1.62 -20.18 9.02
CA PRO A 679 2.96 -19.61 8.93
C PRO A 679 2.86 -18.08 8.79
N ALA A 680 3.97 -17.37 9.03
CA ALA A 680 4.00 -15.90 9.01
C ALA A 680 3.47 -15.33 7.67
N GLN A 681 3.76 -15.98 6.55
CA GLN A 681 3.25 -15.60 5.23
C GLN A 681 1.72 -15.53 5.19
N LEU A 682 1.01 -16.56 5.68
CA LEU A 682 -0.46 -16.60 5.66
C LEU A 682 -1.09 -15.56 6.60
N ARG A 683 -0.31 -14.99 7.53
CA ARG A 683 -0.74 -13.96 8.48
C ARG A 683 -0.52 -12.53 7.98
N GLY A 684 -0.09 -12.34 6.73
CA GLY A 684 0.23 -11.03 6.18
C GLY A 684 1.71 -10.63 6.28
N GLY A 685 2.59 -11.54 6.70
CA GLY A 685 4.03 -11.30 6.77
C GLY A 685 4.44 -10.47 7.99
N ALA A 686 5.43 -9.59 7.82
CA ALA A 686 5.93 -8.69 8.86
C ALA A 686 5.24 -7.30 8.86
N ASP A 687 4.33 -7.05 7.92
CA ASP A 687 3.61 -5.79 7.80
C ASP A 687 2.38 -5.77 8.75
N PRO A 688 2.33 -4.85 9.74
CA PRO A 688 1.21 -4.76 10.68
C PRO A 688 -0.13 -4.46 10.00
N ALA A 689 -0.14 -3.72 8.88
CA ALA A 689 -1.37 -3.40 8.16
C ALA A 689 -1.96 -4.65 7.48
N SER A 690 -1.11 -5.45 6.85
CA SER A 690 -1.48 -6.75 6.29
C SER A 690 -1.96 -7.75 7.35
N GLU A 691 -1.31 -7.80 8.53
CA GLU A 691 -1.77 -8.63 9.65
C GLU A 691 -3.15 -8.18 10.16
N ALA A 692 -3.39 -6.88 10.29
CA ALA A 692 -4.69 -6.34 10.66
C ALA A 692 -5.79 -6.65 9.63
N ALA A 693 -5.47 -6.56 8.33
CA ALA A 693 -6.39 -6.90 7.25
C ALA A 693 -6.76 -8.39 7.26
N VAL A 694 -5.81 -9.28 7.56
CA VAL A 694 -6.05 -10.71 7.72
C VAL A 694 -6.98 -10.98 8.91
N LEU A 695 -6.75 -10.32 10.06
CA LEU A 695 -7.61 -10.46 11.23
C LEU A 695 -9.04 -9.97 10.98
N ALA A 696 -9.19 -8.83 10.28
CA ALA A 696 -10.50 -8.30 9.90
C ALA A 696 -11.26 -9.28 8.98
N ALA A 697 -10.58 -9.89 8.01
CA ALA A 697 -11.17 -10.87 7.11
C ALA A 697 -11.60 -12.16 7.83
N LEU A 698 -10.84 -12.60 8.85
CA LEU A 698 -11.23 -13.75 9.68
C LEU A 698 -12.55 -13.50 10.42
N PHE A 699 -12.74 -12.30 10.97
CA PHE A 699 -13.99 -11.93 11.63
C PHE A 699 -15.17 -11.88 10.64
N GLN A 700 -14.96 -11.25 9.47
CA GLN A 700 -15.97 -11.19 8.41
C GLN A 700 -16.36 -12.57 7.87
N ALA A 701 -15.42 -13.53 7.83
CA ALA A 701 -15.70 -14.89 7.40
C ALA A 701 -16.67 -15.62 8.34
N ASP A 702 -16.66 -15.30 9.63
CA ASP A 702 -17.59 -15.88 10.60
C ASP A 702 -19.01 -15.33 10.43
N GLU A 703 -19.16 -14.02 10.24
CA GLU A 703 -20.45 -13.38 9.92
C GLU A 703 -21.01 -13.92 8.61
N LEU A 704 -20.18 -13.96 7.56
CA LEU A 704 -20.56 -14.45 6.24
C LEU A 704 -21.01 -15.92 6.30
N ARG A 705 -20.37 -16.75 7.12
CA ARG A 705 -20.77 -18.15 7.30
C ARG A 705 -22.17 -18.26 7.89
N GLN A 706 -22.52 -17.41 8.85
CA GLN A 706 -23.87 -17.38 9.43
C GLN A 706 -24.91 -16.98 8.38
N LEU A 707 -24.61 -15.99 7.53
CA LEU A 707 -25.49 -15.57 6.44
C LEU A 707 -25.66 -16.67 5.38
N VAL A 708 -24.58 -17.33 4.96
CA VAL A 708 -24.64 -18.46 4.02
C VAL A 708 -25.43 -19.62 4.61
N ALA A 709 -25.25 -19.92 5.90
CA ALA A 709 -26.02 -20.94 6.59
C ALA A 709 -27.51 -20.56 6.69
N GLY A 710 -27.84 -19.32 7.04
CA GLY A 710 -29.23 -18.83 7.09
C GLY A 710 -29.92 -18.85 5.72
N TRP A 711 -29.18 -18.62 4.64
CA TRP A 711 -29.68 -18.76 3.29
C TRP A 711 -29.98 -20.22 2.93
N LEU A 712 -29.05 -21.14 3.21
CA LEU A 712 -29.12 -22.54 2.75
C LEU A 712 -29.71 -23.53 3.78
N ALA A 713 -30.16 -23.04 4.94
CA ALA A 713 -30.72 -23.88 6.00
C ALA A 713 -32.03 -24.55 5.55
N ALA A 714 -32.06 -25.88 5.61
CA ALA A 714 -33.26 -26.66 5.37
C ALA A 714 -34.32 -26.36 6.45
N GLY A 715 -35.51 -25.91 6.05
CA GLY A 715 -36.62 -25.61 6.97
C GLY A 715 -36.65 -24.19 7.55
N ALA A 716 -35.76 -23.29 7.14
CA ALA A 716 -35.81 -21.88 7.56
C ALA A 716 -37.03 -21.14 6.96
N PRO A 717 -37.64 -20.17 7.69
CA PRO A 717 -38.71 -19.34 7.14
C PRO A 717 -38.27 -18.64 5.85
N ALA A 718 -39.14 -18.63 4.83
CA ALA A 718 -38.83 -18.09 3.51
C ALA A 718 -38.29 -16.65 3.55
N GLN A 719 -38.82 -15.82 4.46
CA GLN A 719 -38.39 -14.43 4.66
C GLN A 719 -36.96 -14.33 5.21
N GLN A 720 -36.58 -15.21 6.15
CA GLN A 720 -35.23 -15.23 6.73
C GLN A 720 -34.19 -15.75 5.73
N SER A 721 -34.55 -16.78 4.95
CA SER A 721 -33.70 -17.30 3.87
C SER A 721 -33.51 -16.25 2.76
N ALA A 722 -34.56 -15.52 2.39
CA ALA A 722 -34.49 -14.45 1.40
C ALA A 722 -33.62 -13.26 1.85
N ALA A 723 -33.77 -12.81 3.11
CA ALA A 723 -32.94 -11.74 3.67
C ALA A 723 -31.45 -12.15 3.73
N SER A 724 -31.18 -13.39 4.17
CA SER A 724 -29.82 -13.93 4.21
C SER A 724 -29.21 -14.05 2.81
N ARG A 725 -30.00 -14.49 1.82
CA ARG A 725 -29.58 -14.53 0.41
C ARG A 725 -29.21 -13.15 -0.11
N GLN A 726 -30.05 -12.15 0.15
CA GLN A 726 -29.80 -10.78 -0.30
C GLN A 726 -28.51 -10.21 0.31
N ALA A 727 -28.29 -10.43 1.61
CA ALA A 727 -27.06 -10.03 2.28
C ALA A 727 -25.81 -10.72 1.69
N VAL A 728 -25.88 -12.02 1.41
CA VAL A 728 -24.76 -12.76 0.77
C VAL A 728 -24.50 -12.24 -0.64
N VAL A 729 -25.53 -11.98 -1.45
CA VAL A 729 -25.35 -11.45 -2.81
C VAL A 729 -24.71 -10.06 -2.78
N HIS A 730 -25.19 -9.17 -1.91
CA HIS A 730 -24.60 -7.84 -1.75
C HIS A 730 -23.13 -7.93 -1.29
N TRP A 731 -22.82 -8.86 -0.39
CA TRP A 731 -21.46 -9.10 0.06
C TRP A 731 -20.56 -9.58 -1.10
N LEU A 732 -21.06 -10.50 -1.94
CA LEU A 732 -20.35 -10.99 -3.12
C LEU A 732 -20.10 -9.89 -4.16
N GLU A 733 -21.06 -8.99 -4.39
CA GLU A 733 -20.90 -7.85 -5.31
C GLU A 733 -19.79 -6.90 -4.84
N ARG A 734 -19.73 -6.63 -3.53
CA ARG A 734 -18.66 -5.82 -2.94
C ARG A 734 -17.30 -6.52 -3.05
N LEU A 735 -17.26 -7.82 -2.79
CA LEU A 735 -16.02 -8.60 -2.94
C LEU A 735 -15.55 -8.61 -4.41
N ASP A 736 -16.47 -8.67 -5.38
CA ASP A 736 -16.17 -8.63 -6.82
C ASP A 736 -15.53 -7.32 -7.24
N ALA A 737 -16.01 -6.21 -6.69
CA ALA A 737 -15.41 -4.90 -6.89
C ALA A 737 -13.98 -4.83 -6.30
N VAL A 738 -13.76 -5.37 -5.10
CA VAL A 738 -12.44 -5.38 -4.45
C VAL A 738 -11.42 -6.21 -5.22
N LEU A 739 -11.85 -7.34 -5.78
CA LEU A 739 -11.00 -8.27 -6.53
C LEU A 739 -10.78 -7.89 -8.00
N ARG A 740 -11.32 -6.75 -8.44
CA ARG A 740 -11.14 -6.26 -9.81
C ARG A 740 -9.66 -6.04 -10.15
N ASP A 741 -8.94 -5.41 -9.24
CA ASP A 741 -7.53 -5.02 -9.41
C ASP A 741 -6.58 -5.89 -8.58
N ARG A 742 -7.07 -7.00 -8.01
CA ARG A 742 -6.32 -7.85 -7.07
C ARG A 742 -6.53 -9.33 -7.32
N THR A 743 -5.46 -10.11 -7.22
CA THR A 743 -5.50 -11.58 -7.32
C THR A 743 -5.90 -12.23 -5.98
N TYR A 744 -5.46 -11.66 -4.86
CA TYR A 744 -5.74 -12.10 -3.49
C TYR A 744 -6.21 -10.93 -2.64
N LEU A 745 -6.80 -11.22 -1.48
CA LEU A 745 -7.40 -10.19 -0.62
C LEU A 745 -6.36 -9.33 0.10
N VAL A 746 -5.25 -9.94 0.53
CA VAL A 746 -4.17 -9.26 1.25
C VAL A 746 -2.84 -9.63 0.60
N GLY A 747 -2.14 -8.62 0.09
CA GLY A 747 -0.87 -8.80 -0.62
C GLY A 747 -1.00 -9.52 -1.97
N GLU A 748 0.09 -10.11 -2.43
CA GLU A 748 0.22 -10.73 -3.76
C GLU A 748 0.16 -12.27 -3.73
N ARG A 749 -0.11 -12.86 -2.56
CA ARG A 749 -0.16 -14.32 -2.36
C ARG A 749 -1.36 -14.68 -1.50
N VAL A 750 -1.74 -15.97 -1.52
CA VAL A 750 -2.80 -16.51 -0.66
C VAL A 750 -2.49 -16.22 0.81
N THR A 751 -3.48 -15.70 1.54
CA THR A 751 -3.43 -15.49 2.99
C THR A 751 -4.59 -16.17 3.71
N LEU A 752 -4.62 -16.12 5.04
CA LEU A 752 -5.77 -16.57 5.83
C LEU A 752 -7.06 -15.80 5.49
N ALA A 753 -6.96 -14.55 5.02
CA ALA A 753 -8.12 -13.80 4.55
C ALA A 753 -8.80 -14.53 3.39
N ASP A 754 -8.00 -14.98 2.41
CA ASP A 754 -8.47 -15.72 1.25
C ASP A 754 -9.09 -17.05 1.64
N LEU A 755 -8.36 -17.82 2.45
CA LEU A 755 -8.77 -19.16 2.86
C LEU A 755 -10.05 -19.14 3.69
N ALA A 756 -10.19 -18.22 4.64
CA ALA A 756 -11.33 -18.15 5.53
C ALA A 756 -12.62 -17.73 4.80
N LEU A 757 -12.54 -16.69 3.96
CA LEU A 757 -13.68 -16.22 3.18
C LEU A 757 -14.08 -17.22 2.10
N CYS A 758 -13.11 -17.86 1.44
CA CYS A 758 -13.38 -18.93 0.49
C CYS A 758 -14.08 -20.13 1.16
N CYS A 759 -13.64 -20.53 2.36
CA CYS A 759 -14.30 -21.60 3.12
C CYS A 759 -15.72 -21.22 3.56
N ALA A 760 -15.97 -19.97 3.93
CA ALA A 760 -17.30 -19.47 4.28
C ALA A 760 -18.26 -19.49 3.09
N LEU A 761 -17.77 -19.18 1.90
CA LEU A 761 -18.53 -19.13 0.65
C LEU A 761 -18.71 -20.48 -0.05
N LEU A 762 -17.97 -21.51 0.36
CA LEU A 762 -18.00 -22.82 -0.28
C LEU A 762 -19.43 -23.36 -0.48
N PRO A 763 -20.33 -23.36 0.53
CA PRO A 763 -21.70 -23.84 0.34
C PRO A 763 -22.50 -23.01 -0.67
N ALA A 764 -22.28 -21.69 -0.71
CA ALA A 764 -22.91 -20.80 -1.67
C ALA A 764 -22.46 -21.13 -3.10
N PHE A 765 -21.19 -21.43 -3.33
CA PHE A 765 -20.65 -21.77 -4.65
C PHE A 765 -21.02 -23.19 -5.13
N THR A 766 -21.09 -24.15 -4.20
CA THR A 766 -21.42 -25.55 -4.55
C THR A 766 -22.91 -25.83 -4.63
N GLY A 767 -23.76 -25.00 -4.00
CA GLY A 767 -25.20 -25.28 -3.90
C GLY A 767 -26.13 -24.07 -4.01
N GLY A 768 -25.66 -22.84 -3.75
CA GLY A 768 -26.51 -21.64 -3.72
C GLY A 768 -26.60 -20.88 -5.04
N LEU A 769 -25.46 -20.56 -5.65
CA LEU A 769 -25.34 -19.76 -6.86
C LEU A 769 -25.39 -20.64 -8.11
N ASP A 770 -26.19 -20.26 -9.10
CA ASP A 770 -26.18 -20.89 -10.44
C ASP A 770 -25.10 -20.28 -11.36
N GLY A 771 -24.90 -20.86 -12.55
CA GLY A 771 -23.93 -20.37 -13.54
C GLY A 771 -24.17 -18.93 -14.01
N ARG A 772 -25.43 -18.49 -14.10
CA ARG A 772 -25.76 -17.11 -14.53
C ARG A 772 -25.41 -16.09 -13.46
N GLN A 773 -25.68 -16.41 -12.20
CA GLN A 773 -25.34 -15.56 -11.07
C GLN A 773 -23.81 -15.45 -10.92
N ARG A 774 -23.07 -16.54 -11.11
CA ARG A 774 -21.60 -16.51 -11.09
C ARG A 774 -21.00 -15.75 -12.27
N ALA A 775 -21.61 -15.81 -13.45
CA ALA A 775 -21.14 -15.05 -14.62
C ALA A 775 -21.18 -13.53 -14.41
N ARG A 776 -22.01 -13.03 -13.47
CA ARG A 776 -22.05 -11.62 -13.05
C ARG A 776 -21.00 -11.26 -12.01
N LEU A 777 -20.36 -12.25 -11.38
CA LEU A 777 -19.36 -12.11 -10.32
C LEU A 777 -18.01 -12.65 -10.83
N VAL A 778 -17.48 -12.02 -11.87
CA VAL A 778 -16.33 -12.53 -12.64
C VAL A 778 -15.08 -12.65 -11.77
N CYS A 779 -14.77 -11.60 -11.01
CA CYS A 779 -13.54 -11.48 -10.24
C CYS A 779 -13.56 -12.39 -9.01
N VAL A 780 -14.69 -12.45 -8.30
CA VAL A 780 -14.90 -13.37 -7.16
C VAL A 780 -14.94 -14.81 -7.64
N THR A 781 -15.57 -15.11 -8.77
CA THR A 781 -15.60 -16.50 -9.28
C THR A 781 -14.21 -16.95 -9.71
N ARG A 782 -13.42 -16.07 -10.34
CA ARG A 782 -12.00 -16.31 -10.65
C ARG A 782 -11.21 -16.57 -9.36
N TRP A 783 -11.26 -15.64 -8.41
CA TRP A 783 -10.56 -15.75 -7.12
C TRP A 783 -10.95 -17.01 -6.35
N PHE A 784 -12.24 -17.33 -6.26
CA PHE A 784 -12.73 -18.53 -5.58
C PHE A 784 -12.12 -19.79 -6.20
N ARG A 785 -12.11 -19.88 -7.54
CA ARG A 785 -11.44 -20.98 -8.26
C ARG A 785 -9.94 -20.99 -7.95
N THR A 786 -9.26 -19.85 -8.03
CA THR A 786 -7.83 -19.75 -7.71
C THR A 786 -7.50 -20.24 -6.30
N VAL A 787 -8.34 -19.93 -5.30
CA VAL A 787 -8.12 -20.31 -3.90
C VAL A 787 -8.39 -21.80 -3.65
N VAL A 788 -9.49 -22.36 -4.17
CA VAL A 788 -9.81 -23.79 -3.95
C VAL A 788 -8.85 -24.74 -4.68
N HIS A 789 -8.21 -24.29 -5.75
CA HIS A 789 -7.22 -25.09 -6.51
C HIS A 789 -5.79 -24.97 -5.98
N GLN A 790 -5.55 -24.17 -4.93
CA GLN A 790 -4.24 -24.18 -4.27
C GLN A 790 -3.95 -25.57 -3.70
N PRO A 791 -2.74 -26.13 -3.82
CA PRO A 791 -2.47 -27.52 -3.45
C PRO A 791 -2.88 -27.88 -2.01
N PRO A 792 -2.61 -27.06 -0.97
CA PRO A 792 -3.09 -27.35 0.39
C PRO A 792 -4.61 -27.23 0.54
N ALA A 793 -5.27 -26.39 -0.27
CA ALA A 793 -6.72 -26.24 -0.29
C ALA A 793 -7.39 -27.45 -0.95
N ALA A 794 -6.91 -27.85 -2.14
CA ALA A 794 -7.40 -29.02 -2.88
C ALA A 794 -7.24 -30.31 -2.07
N ALA A 795 -6.13 -30.47 -1.34
CA ALA A 795 -5.89 -31.63 -0.48
C ALA A 795 -6.91 -31.77 0.67
N VAL A 796 -7.48 -30.65 1.15
CA VAL A 796 -8.44 -30.65 2.26
C VAL A 796 -9.89 -30.63 1.77
N LEU A 797 -10.17 -29.89 0.69
CA LEU A 797 -11.52 -29.68 0.17
C LEU A 797 -11.95 -30.78 -0.82
N GLY A 798 -11.00 -31.46 -1.46
CA GLY A 798 -11.27 -32.38 -2.57
C GLY A 798 -11.71 -31.64 -3.84
N GLU A 799 -12.27 -32.38 -4.80
CA GLU A 799 -12.81 -31.80 -6.04
C GLU A 799 -14.05 -30.92 -5.73
N VAL A 800 -13.92 -29.60 -5.91
CA VAL A 800 -15.01 -28.65 -5.68
C VAL A 800 -15.82 -28.46 -6.97
N LYS A 801 -16.95 -29.15 -7.08
CA LYS A 801 -17.90 -28.99 -8.18
C LYS A 801 -18.84 -27.80 -7.92
N LEU A 802 -18.83 -26.84 -8.82
CA LEU A 802 -19.75 -25.69 -8.78
C LEU A 802 -21.11 -26.11 -9.33
N ARG A 803 -22.19 -25.57 -8.76
CA ARG A 803 -23.56 -25.83 -9.23
C ARG A 803 -23.77 -25.25 -10.62
N GLU A 804 -24.02 -26.04 -11.65
CA GLU A 804 -24.21 -25.55 -13.04
C GLU A 804 -25.29 -24.46 -13.16
#